data_AF-A0A945EH24-F1
#
_entry.id   AF-A0A945EH24-F1
#
_cell.length_a   1.000
_cell.length_b   1.000
_cell.length_c   1.000
_cell.angle_alpha   90.00
_cell.angle_beta   90.00
_cell.angle_gamma   90.00
#
_symmetry.space_group_name_H-M   'P 1'
#
loop_
_entity.id
_entity.type
_entity.pdbx_description
1 polymer ?
#
loop_
_entity_poly.entity_id
_entity_poly.type
_entity_poly.pdbx_seq_one_letter_code
_entity_poly.pdbx_strand_id
1 'polypeptide(L)'
;MSRLLISLVVLFLFVKSHAQEKIAKRIYTTQLLKTPIVIDGDLSDAGWDTGTWASDFVEKMPDEGTPPTFQTQFKVLYDAQFLYVAIRAFDDRPGLIQQRLTRRDGFAGDRVNVIIDSYHDKRTAFVFTTTAAGVKGEEIATQNGNKWDDSWNPIWYTNAKIDANGWTAEMKIPFSQLRFGNDTAQIWGFNVSRNIFRENERSLWQRIPNDQAGFISESGELHGLINLKSQKQLEIQPFTVLQYDKYQAEAGNPYKDGRDFKINGGLDAKIGITNDLTLDLTVNPDFGQVEADPGAIALDGFQIFFEEQRPFFVENKNIFDFKFANGRDNLFYSRRIGGSPNRTANLAAGEFANEPLNTTILGAAKFSGKTKNGWSIGVLESVTANEFSEIKQVDGQRRKEIVAPLTNYFVGRAQKDFNKRNSFIGGIVTATNRDLAGNFSELHKAAYTAGIDFQHNWKNRDYYFEGNTILSHVKGSKTAILETQQSISRSFQRIDATHVNLDPNRTSLTGTGGRVEVGKKGGGNWRYNGGFVWRSPELELNDIGFLRQTDEMIQYSELRYLWQVPTKIYRNIELRLEQNTAYDFGENLNKLSTEFRARLNWLNNWDTNIGFGTNSNVYENSFLRGGPRWHSPNNYFLYTFVGSDETQKFSFRLGYVQSKSQEEVFKSNRYVFRTNYQPFDAFSISLDTEFRKTTNKAQYVTKVDFDAEKRYVLGKIDNETWTTTLRMNYSLSPNFSFQFYGQPFIARGRYADFKYVNTPTASRFEDRVNEYNTNQLTAGFDADNNAIYSIDETQNSLEDYRFKKPDFSFAQLQTNLVVRWEYIPGSELFFVWARGGSDSGNPENSLGSSLQNQIFEASLQDTFVIKATYRFVR
;
A
#
# COMPACT_ATOMS: atom_id res chain seq x y z
N MET A 1 -22.68 -26.49 -11.90
CA MET A 1 -21.34 -27.12 -11.73
C MET A 1 -20.87 -28.11 -12.83
N SER A 2 -21.62 -28.43 -13.89
CA SER A 2 -21.21 -29.42 -14.92
C SER A 2 -20.88 -28.86 -16.32
N ARG A 3 -20.65 -27.55 -16.47
CA ARG A 3 -20.22 -26.93 -17.75
C ARG A 3 -19.09 -25.91 -17.61
N LEU A 4 -18.23 -26.08 -16.60
CA LEU A 4 -17.20 -25.09 -16.26
C LEU A 4 -15.81 -25.73 -16.16
N LEU A 5 -15.45 -26.50 -17.19
CA LEU A 5 -14.11 -27.02 -17.39
C LEU A 5 -14.08 -27.58 -18.81
N ILE A 6 -13.24 -27.01 -19.67
CA ILE A 6 -12.70 -27.53 -20.95
C ILE A 6 -12.55 -26.32 -21.88
N SER A 7 -11.42 -25.62 -21.75
CA SER A 7 -10.64 -25.01 -22.85
C SER A 7 -9.49 -24.18 -22.29
N LEU A 8 -8.57 -24.78 -21.51
CA LEU A 8 -7.30 -24.09 -21.19
C LEU A 8 -6.13 -25.01 -20.81
N VAL A 9 -6.09 -26.26 -21.30
CA VAL A 9 -5.04 -27.23 -20.88
C VAL A 9 -4.10 -27.66 -22.01
N VAL A 10 -4.37 -27.36 -23.28
CA VAL A 10 -3.60 -27.98 -24.40
C VAL A 10 -2.42 -27.13 -24.92
N LEU A 11 -2.20 -25.90 -24.45
CA LEU A 11 -1.05 -25.08 -24.89
C LEU A 11 0.16 -25.08 -23.92
N PHE A 12 0.32 -26.12 -23.09
CA PHE A 12 1.38 -26.19 -22.07
C PHE A 12 2.50 -27.21 -22.34
N LEU A 13 2.50 -27.86 -23.49
CA LEU A 13 3.51 -28.86 -23.83
C LEU A 13 4.27 -28.42 -25.08
N PHE A 14 5.60 -28.50 -25.01
CA PHE A 14 6.59 -28.19 -26.07
C PHE A 14 7.13 -26.75 -26.14
N VAL A 15 7.70 -26.26 -25.04
CA VAL A 15 8.86 -25.35 -25.14
C VAL A 15 10.12 -26.15 -24.84
N LYS A 16 11.06 -26.20 -25.79
CA LYS A 16 12.39 -26.80 -25.59
C LYS A 16 13.10 -26.06 -24.45
N SER A 17 13.34 -26.78 -23.35
CA SER A 17 14.23 -26.35 -22.27
C SER A 17 15.63 -26.14 -22.85
N HIS A 18 16.10 -24.90 -22.89
CA HIS A 18 17.54 -24.66 -23.08
C HIS A 18 18.25 -25.04 -21.78
N ALA A 19 19.43 -25.66 -21.89
CA ALA A 19 20.27 -25.93 -20.73
C ALA A 19 20.76 -24.60 -20.15
N GLN A 20 20.38 -24.33 -18.91
CA GLN A 20 20.79 -23.11 -18.21
C GLN A 20 22.22 -23.27 -17.72
N GLU A 21 23.07 -22.27 -17.98
CA GLU A 21 24.41 -22.23 -17.41
C GLU A 21 24.30 -22.06 -15.89
N LYS A 22 24.72 -23.08 -15.13
CA LYS A 22 24.70 -23.03 -13.67
C LYS A 22 25.94 -22.31 -13.17
N ILE A 23 25.78 -21.04 -12.80
CA ILE A 23 26.86 -20.23 -12.23
C ILE A 23 27.27 -20.80 -10.87
N ALA A 24 28.55 -21.09 -10.70
CA ALA A 24 29.09 -21.53 -9.42
C ALA A 24 28.97 -20.40 -8.38
N LYS A 25 28.61 -20.77 -7.14
CA LYS A 25 28.57 -19.81 -6.04
C LYS A 25 29.99 -19.44 -5.62
N ARG A 26 30.27 -18.14 -5.56
CA ARG A 26 31.49 -17.58 -4.98
C ARG A 26 31.40 -17.68 -3.45
N ILE A 27 32.54 -17.93 -2.83
CA ILE A 27 32.68 -18.03 -1.37
C ILE A 27 33.67 -16.95 -0.93
N TYR A 28 33.27 -16.14 0.04
CA TYR A 28 34.15 -15.23 0.76
C TYR A 28 34.36 -15.75 2.18
N THR A 29 35.61 -15.86 2.62
CA THR A 29 35.93 -16.30 4.00
C THR A 29 36.41 -15.10 4.81
N THR A 30 35.60 -14.65 5.78
CA THR A 30 35.95 -13.55 6.68
C THR A 30 36.92 -13.99 7.78
N GLN A 31 37.52 -13.02 8.46
CA GLN A 31 38.47 -13.22 9.54
C GLN A 31 38.12 -12.34 10.74
N LEU A 32 38.55 -12.77 11.93
CA LEU A 32 38.40 -12.01 13.15
C LEU A 32 39.21 -10.71 13.07
N LEU A 33 38.57 -9.60 13.40
CA LEU A 33 39.19 -8.29 13.51
C LEU A 33 40.18 -8.27 14.68
N LYS A 34 41.40 -7.77 14.43
CA LYS A 34 42.48 -7.71 15.44
C LYS A 34 42.67 -6.32 16.02
N THR A 35 42.38 -5.29 15.22
CA THR A 35 42.59 -3.88 15.57
C THR A 35 41.27 -3.14 15.36
N PRO A 36 40.84 -2.25 16.27
CA PRO A 36 39.62 -1.46 16.09
C PRO A 36 39.61 -0.65 14.79
N ILE A 37 38.41 -0.40 14.27
CA ILE A 37 38.15 0.42 13.09
C ILE A 37 37.19 1.56 13.48
N VAL A 38 37.51 2.78 13.06
CA VAL A 38 36.65 3.95 13.17
C VAL A 38 35.85 4.07 11.89
N ILE A 39 34.53 4.22 11.98
CA ILE A 39 33.67 4.33 10.79
C ILE A 39 33.61 5.79 10.34
N ASP A 40 34.55 6.18 9.49
CA ASP A 40 34.66 7.54 8.94
C ASP A 40 34.68 7.58 7.41
N GLY A 41 34.62 6.40 6.77
CA GLY A 41 34.63 6.21 5.33
C GLY A 41 36.05 6.11 4.77
N ASP A 42 37.10 6.26 5.58
CA ASP A 42 38.51 6.15 5.18
C ASP A 42 39.05 4.75 5.43
N LEU A 43 39.65 4.14 4.41
CA LEU A 43 40.17 2.76 4.50
C LEU A 43 41.61 2.68 5.02
N SER A 44 42.17 3.76 5.57
CA SER A 44 43.55 3.82 6.08
C SER A 44 43.76 3.21 7.47
N ASP A 45 42.68 2.85 8.18
CA ASP A 45 42.77 2.17 9.48
C ASP A 45 43.50 0.83 9.37
N ALA A 46 44.48 0.59 10.25
CA ALA A 46 45.29 -0.64 10.28
C ALA A 46 44.45 -1.92 10.50
N GLY A 47 43.21 -1.80 11.01
CA GLY A 47 42.27 -2.92 11.07
C GLY A 47 41.97 -3.53 9.69
N TRP A 48 41.96 -2.70 8.64
CA TRP A 48 41.73 -3.13 7.26
C TRP A 48 42.94 -3.82 6.61
N ASP A 49 44.11 -3.87 7.24
CA ASP A 49 45.24 -4.67 6.75
C ASP A 49 44.98 -6.19 6.90
N THR A 50 44.02 -6.57 7.75
CA THR A 50 43.60 -7.96 7.93
C THR A 50 42.62 -8.39 6.81
N GLY A 51 42.56 -9.68 6.50
CA GLY A 51 41.63 -10.24 5.51
C GLY A 51 41.95 -9.90 4.05
N THR A 52 41.21 -10.49 3.12
CA THR A 52 41.43 -10.35 1.68
C THR A 52 40.38 -9.47 1.02
N TRP A 53 40.79 -8.67 0.04
CA TRP A 53 39.86 -7.95 -0.83
C TRP A 53 39.26 -8.91 -1.86
N ALA A 54 37.94 -8.85 -2.05
CA ALA A 54 37.24 -9.53 -3.14
C ALA A 54 36.84 -8.51 -4.21
N SER A 55 36.89 -8.93 -5.48
CA SER A 55 36.67 -8.10 -6.67
C SER A 55 35.83 -8.82 -7.73
N ASP A 56 35.99 -8.42 -8.99
CA ASP A 56 35.48 -9.08 -10.19
C ASP A 56 33.96 -9.07 -10.25
N PHE A 57 33.39 -7.90 -9.99
CA PHE A 57 31.96 -7.66 -10.15
C PHE A 57 31.58 -7.86 -11.61
N VAL A 58 30.35 -8.34 -11.82
CA VAL A 58 29.78 -8.59 -13.14
C VAL A 58 28.52 -7.76 -13.28
N GLU A 59 28.33 -7.16 -14.43
CA GLU A 59 27.17 -6.36 -14.75
C GLU A 59 25.90 -7.22 -14.76
N LYS A 60 24.85 -6.71 -14.13
CA LYS A 60 23.51 -7.30 -14.04
C LYS A 60 22.54 -6.60 -15.00
N MET A 61 22.68 -5.29 -15.13
CA MET A 61 21.97 -4.46 -16.08
C MET A 61 22.77 -3.19 -16.35
N PRO A 62 22.67 -2.60 -17.56
CA PRO A 62 21.86 -3.05 -18.68
C PRO A 62 22.34 -4.34 -19.37
N ASP A 63 23.65 -4.56 -19.53
CA ASP A 63 24.21 -5.69 -20.28
C ASP A 63 24.65 -6.81 -19.32
N GLU A 64 23.89 -7.90 -19.25
CA GLU A 64 24.14 -8.93 -18.24
C GLU A 64 25.32 -9.82 -18.62
N GLY A 65 26.27 -9.97 -17.71
CA GLY A 65 27.42 -10.87 -17.88
C GLY A 65 28.70 -10.20 -18.38
N THR A 66 28.66 -8.91 -18.70
CA THR A 66 29.84 -8.11 -19.05
C THR A 66 30.59 -7.60 -17.81
N PRO A 67 31.86 -7.19 -17.95
CA PRO A 67 32.52 -6.39 -16.92
C PRO A 67 31.79 -5.04 -16.74
N PRO A 68 31.56 -4.58 -15.49
CA PRO A 68 30.98 -3.27 -15.23
C PRO A 68 31.87 -2.13 -15.73
N THR A 69 31.28 -0.96 -15.96
CA THR A 69 32.01 0.26 -16.34
C THR A 69 33.13 0.56 -15.35
N PHE A 70 32.85 0.41 -14.05
CA PHE A 70 33.86 0.51 -13.01
C PHE A 70 33.79 -0.66 -12.03
N GLN A 71 34.97 -1.21 -11.72
CA GLN A 71 35.08 -2.29 -10.74
C GLN A 71 34.79 -1.82 -9.31
N THR A 72 34.45 -2.79 -8.47
CA THR A 72 34.23 -2.58 -7.04
C THR A 72 34.99 -3.67 -6.28
N GLN A 73 35.56 -3.29 -5.14
CA GLN A 73 36.19 -4.20 -4.21
C GLN A 73 35.50 -4.12 -2.86
N PHE A 74 35.44 -5.24 -2.14
CA PHE A 74 34.97 -5.24 -0.76
C PHE A 74 35.80 -6.17 0.11
N LYS A 75 35.72 -5.94 1.41
CA LYS A 75 36.34 -6.75 2.45
C LYS A 75 35.38 -6.87 3.63
N VAL A 76 35.29 -8.05 4.22
CA VAL A 76 34.42 -8.33 5.38
C VAL A 76 35.25 -8.84 6.53
N LEU A 77 35.11 -8.23 7.70
CA LEU A 77 35.72 -8.64 8.97
C LEU A 77 34.63 -8.74 10.05
N TYR A 78 34.93 -9.36 11.18
CA TYR A 78 34.00 -9.41 12.31
C TYR A 78 34.72 -9.42 13.66
N ASP A 79 34.04 -8.97 14.71
CA ASP A 79 34.47 -9.17 16.10
C ASP A 79 33.38 -9.93 16.90
N ALA A 80 33.38 -9.82 18.23
CA ALA A 80 32.37 -10.49 19.06
C ALA A 80 30.96 -9.89 18.95
N GLN A 81 30.81 -8.66 18.46
CA GLN A 81 29.59 -7.86 18.50
C GLN A 81 29.16 -7.32 17.14
N PHE A 82 30.08 -7.14 16.19
CA PHE A 82 29.82 -6.47 14.92
C PHE A 82 30.40 -7.23 13.72
N LEU A 83 29.70 -7.08 12.60
CA LEU A 83 30.22 -7.32 11.26
C LEU A 83 30.70 -5.98 10.68
N TYR A 84 31.90 -5.99 10.10
CA TYR A 84 32.50 -4.83 9.45
C TYR A 84 32.63 -5.07 7.96
N VAL A 85 32.22 -4.10 7.14
CA VAL A 85 32.33 -4.18 5.69
C VAL A 85 33.01 -2.93 5.16
N ALA A 86 34.12 -3.10 4.46
CA ALA A 86 34.77 -2.04 3.69
C ALA A 86 34.46 -2.23 2.22
N ILE A 87 34.18 -1.13 1.52
CA ILE A 87 33.92 -1.12 0.08
C ILE A 87 34.76 -0.03 -0.57
N ARG A 88 35.44 -0.39 -1.66
CA ARG A 88 36.14 0.51 -2.57
C ARG A 88 35.44 0.48 -3.92
N ALA A 89 34.76 1.56 -4.24
CA ALA A 89 34.01 1.75 -5.47
C ALA A 89 34.86 2.61 -6.41
N PHE A 90 35.51 1.97 -7.38
CA PHE A 90 36.38 2.70 -8.31
C PHE A 90 35.57 3.59 -9.25
N ASP A 91 36.11 4.75 -9.59
CA ASP A 91 35.59 5.65 -10.60
C ASP A 91 36.73 6.59 -10.99
N ASP A 92 37.15 6.55 -12.26
CA ASP A 92 38.23 7.40 -12.78
C ASP A 92 37.79 8.86 -13.00
N ARG A 93 36.50 9.15 -12.78
CA ARG A 93 35.87 10.47 -12.91
C ARG A 93 35.15 10.84 -11.62
N PRO A 94 35.87 10.99 -10.47
CA PRO A 94 35.24 11.19 -9.16
C PRO A 94 34.34 12.44 -9.08
N GLY A 95 34.64 13.50 -9.85
CA GLY A 95 33.80 14.70 -9.93
C GLY A 95 32.42 14.50 -10.60
N LEU A 96 32.17 13.33 -11.20
CA LEU A 96 30.87 12.96 -11.79
C LEU A 96 30.06 12.01 -10.89
N ILE A 97 30.61 11.59 -9.74
CA ILE A 97 29.89 10.73 -8.79
C ILE A 97 28.69 11.51 -8.26
N GLN A 98 27.50 10.92 -8.34
CA GLN A 98 26.27 11.56 -7.91
C GLN A 98 26.09 11.42 -6.40
N GLN A 99 26.18 12.53 -5.68
CA GLN A 99 26.12 12.60 -4.21
C GLN A 99 24.79 13.17 -3.70
N ARG A 100 23.66 12.83 -4.34
CA ARG A 100 22.35 13.34 -3.95
C ARG A 100 22.07 12.98 -2.48
N LEU A 101 22.00 14.01 -1.65
CA LEU A 101 21.80 13.90 -0.21
C LEU A 101 20.31 13.87 0.07
N THR A 102 19.89 12.80 0.72
CA THR A 102 18.50 12.56 1.09
C THR A 102 18.46 12.11 2.56
N ARG A 103 17.24 12.00 3.12
CA ARG A 103 17.05 11.33 4.42
C ARG A 103 17.50 9.87 4.30
N ARG A 104 17.73 9.23 5.46
CA ARG A 104 17.71 7.77 5.58
C ARG A 104 16.60 7.13 4.72
N ASP A 105 16.97 6.04 4.04
CA ASP A 105 16.18 5.27 3.06
C ASP A 105 15.93 5.97 1.71
N GLY A 106 16.52 7.15 1.50
CA GLY A 106 16.60 7.78 0.19
C GLY A 106 17.83 7.30 -0.59
N PHE A 107 17.62 6.63 -1.71
CA PHE A 107 18.72 5.99 -2.45
C PHE A 107 19.01 6.65 -3.81
N ALA A 108 18.84 7.97 -3.92
CA ALA A 108 19.27 8.73 -5.09
C ALA A 108 20.79 8.94 -5.06
N GLY A 109 21.50 8.68 -6.16
CA GLY A 109 22.97 8.75 -6.23
C GLY A 109 23.68 7.40 -6.34
N ASP A 110 25.01 7.42 -6.52
CA ASP A 110 25.83 6.19 -6.58
C ASP A 110 25.76 5.49 -5.22
N ARG A 111 25.56 4.17 -5.22
CA ARG A 111 25.30 3.42 -3.99
C ARG A 111 25.77 1.98 -4.05
N VAL A 112 25.96 1.42 -2.86
CA VAL A 112 26.31 0.02 -2.65
C VAL A 112 25.31 -0.63 -1.70
N ASN A 113 24.94 -1.87 -1.98
CA ASN A 113 24.08 -2.69 -1.13
C ASN A 113 24.83 -3.94 -0.69
N VAL A 114 24.87 -4.19 0.61
CA VAL A 114 25.37 -5.42 1.21
C VAL A 114 24.17 -6.29 1.59
N ILE A 115 24.05 -7.45 0.96
CA ILE A 115 22.89 -8.35 1.08
C ILE A 115 23.31 -9.59 1.87
N ILE A 116 22.67 -9.83 3.01
CA ILE A 116 23.04 -10.86 3.98
C ILE A 116 21.83 -11.77 4.27
N ASP A 117 21.89 -13.02 3.82
CA ASP A 117 20.97 -14.09 4.24
C ASP A 117 21.59 -14.82 5.44
N SER A 118 21.43 -14.25 6.63
CA SER A 118 21.98 -14.80 7.88
C SER A 118 21.27 -16.07 8.37
N TYR A 119 20.06 -16.34 7.88
CA TYR A 119 19.35 -17.59 8.13
C TYR A 119 19.79 -18.73 7.22
N HIS A 120 20.49 -18.38 6.14
CA HIS A 120 20.78 -19.23 5.00
C HIS A 120 19.52 -19.94 4.45
N ASP A 121 18.36 -19.24 4.41
CA ASP A 121 17.14 -19.83 3.83
C ASP A 121 17.08 -19.78 2.32
N LYS A 122 17.92 -19.00 1.65
CA LYS A 122 17.82 -18.75 0.21
C LYS A 122 16.47 -18.12 -0.16
N ARG A 123 15.90 -17.31 0.75
CA ARG A 123 14.60 -16.63 0.59
C ARG A 123 14.56 -15.22 1.17
N THR A 124 15.22 -15.01 2.29
CA THR A 124 15.17 -13.82 3.12
C THR A 124 16.57 -13.26 3.28
N ALA A 125 16.73 -11.95 3.15
CA ALA A 125 18.00 -11.30 3.41
C ALA A 125 17.79 -9.91 4.02
N PHE A 126 18.76 -9.50 4.84
CA PHE A 126 18.90 -8.14 5.33
C PHE A 126 19.78 -7.38 4.34
N VAL A 127 19.34 -6.19 3.93
CA VAL A 127 20.04 -5.37 2.95
C VAL A 127 20.46 -4.08 3.64
N PHE A 128 21.74 -3.79 3.63
CA PHE A 128 22.31 -2.54 4.14
C PHE A 128 22.83 -1.71 2.97
N THR A 129 22.38 -0.48 2.87
CA THR A 129 22.66 0.41 1.74
C THR A 129 23.43 1.63 2.21
N THR A 130 24.48 2.00 1.48
CA THR A 130 25.20 3.26 1.67
C THR A 130 25.40 3.94 0.33
N THR A 131 25.12 5.24 0.26
CA THR A 131 25.38 6.06 -0.93
C THR A 131 26.73 6.76 -0.83
N ALA A 132 27.24 7.25 -1.97
CA ALA A 132 28.44 8.09 -2.02
C ALA A 132 28.29 9.43 -1.28
N ALA A 133 27.07 9.80 -0.86
CA ALA A 133 26.78 10.94 -0.01
C ALA A 133 26.72 10.58 1.49
N GLY A 134 26.99 9.33 1.86
CA GLY A 134 26.88 8.84 3.23
C GLY A 134 25.44 8.61 3.70
N VAL A 135 24.46 8.64 2.78
CA VAL A 135 23.07 8.29 3.13
C VAL A 135 23.01 6.79 3.39
N LYS A 136 22.41 6.43 4.52
CA LYS A 136 22.19 5.04 4.93
C LYS A 136 20.73 4.63 4.70
N GLY A 137 20.47 3.35 4.51
CA GLY A 137 19.11 2.81 4.55
C GLY A 137 19.11 1.30 4.45
N GLU A 138 17.99 0.67 4.78
CA GLU A 138 17.92 -0.78 4.98
C GLU A 138 16.62 -1.38 4.45
N GLU A 139 16.68 -2.64 4.05
CA GLU A 139 15.51 -3.37 3.57
C GLU A 139 15.57 -4.82 4.06
N ILE A 140 14.40 -5.45 4.23
CA ILE A 140 14.29 -6.91 4.31
C ILE A 140 13.78 -7.43 2.98
N ALA A 141 14.63 -8.16 2.26
CA ALA A 141 14.21 -8.95 1.11
C ALA A 141 13.52 -10.24 1.60
N THR A 142 12.36 -10.57 1.05
CA THR A 142 11.61 -11.79 1.31
C THR A 142 11.15 -12.42 -0.02
N GLN A 143 10.54 -13.61 0.06
CA GLN A 143 10.05 -14.35 -1.12
C GLN A 143 11.11 -14.53 -2.22
N ASN A 144 12.36 -14.80 -1.82
CA ASN A 144 13.49 -14.95 -2.72
C ASN A 144 13.85 -13.69 -3.52
N GLY A 145 13.62 -12.51 -2.94
CA GLY A 145 13.94 -11.22 -3.55
C GLY A 145 12.82 -10.64 -4.41
N ASN A 146 11.61 -11.20 -4.33
CA ASN A 146 10.43 -10.67 -5.02
C ASN A 146 9.71 -9.56 -4.23
N LYS A 147 9.98 -9.45 -2.93
CA LYS A 147 9.42 -8.42 -2.05
C LYS A 147 10.53 -7.83 -1.20
N TRP A 148 10.73 -6.52 -1.27
CA TRP A 148 11.72 -5.76 -0.50
C TRP A 148 10.92 -4.82 0.39
N ASP A 149 11.18 -4.84 1.69
CA ASP A 149 10.46 -4.08 2.70
C ASP A 149 11.43 -3.11 3.38
N ASP A 150 11.23 -1.83 3.12
CA ASP A 150 12.01 -0.67 3.59
C ASP A 150 11.59 -0.17 4.98
N SER A 151 10.60 -0.82 5.62
CA SER A 151 10.14 -0.39 6.95
C SER A 151 11.08 -0.80 8.10
N TRP A 152 11.98 -1.75 7.86
CA TRP A 152 12.90 -2.23 8.89
C TRP A 152 14.05 -1.26 9.10
N ASN A 153 14.08 -0.62 10.28
CA ASN A 153 15.02 0.46 10.61
C ASN A 153 15.95 0.08 11.78
N PRO A 154 16.96 -0.80 11.58
CA PRO A 154 17.89 -1.26 12.62
C PRO A 154 18.91 -0.18 13.04
N ILE A 155 19.60 -0.37 14.16
CA ILE A 155 20.73 0.50 14.56
C ILE A 155 22.03 -0.03 13.99
N TRP A 156 22.70 0.75 13.15
CA TRP A 156 24.03 0.45 12.60
C TRP A 156 24.72 1.75 12.15
N TYR A 157 26.01 1.65 11.82
CA TYR A 157 26.87 2.79 11.51
C TYR A 157 27.48 2.64 10.13
N THR A 158 27.52 3.73 9.39
CA THR A 158 28.18 3.80 8.08
C THR A 158 28.69 5.20 7.81
N ASN A 159 29.72 5.30 7.00
CA ASN A 159 30.17 6.55 6.42
C ASN A 159 30.80 6.31 5.04
N ALA A 160 30.84 7.35 4.21
CA ALA A 160 31.37 7.30 2.86
C ALA A 160 32.27 8.50 2.57
N LYS A 161 33.33 8.26 1.79
CA LYS A 161 34.31 9.28 1.43
C LYS A 161 34.65 9.19 -0.05
N ILE A 162 34.61 10.32 -0.75
CA ILE A 162 35.11 10.43 -2.13
C ILE A 162 36.60 10.74 -2.09
N ASP A 163 37.36 10.12 -2.98
CA ASP A 163 38.78 10.40 -3.19
C ASP A 163 39.16 10.37 -4.68
N ALA A 164 40.47 10.42 -4.97
CA ALA A 164 40.98 10.46 -6.34
C ALA A 164 40.69 9.19 -7.18
N ASN A 165 40.37 8.06 -6.53
CA ASN A 165 40.15 6.77 -7.22
C ASN A 165 38.67 6.40 -7.30
N GLY A 166 37.76 7.25 -6.81
CA GLY A 166 36.33 7.01 -6.75
C GLY A 166 35.80 7.32 -5.36
N TRP A 167 35.24 6.32 -4.67
CA TRP A 167 34.79 6.48 -3.29
C TRP A 167 34.90 5.21 -2.47
N THR A 168 34.81 5.38 -1.16
CA THR A 168 34.88 4.31 -0.16
C THR A 168 33.69 4.38 0.77
N ALA A 169 33.28 3.22 1.29
CA ALA A 169 32.26 3.10 2.32
C ALA A 169 32.71 2.12 3.38
N GLU A 170 32.40 2.43 4.63
CA GLU A 170 32.61 1.55 5.77
C GLU A 170 31.29 1.31 6.48
N MET A 171 31.01 0.06 6.84
CA MET A 171 29.81 -0.33 7.58
C MET A 171 30.21 -1.07 8.85
N LYS A 172 29.52 -0.76 9.95
CA LYS A 172 29.58 -1.49 11.22
C LYS A 172 28.17 -1.90 11.61
N ILE A 173 27.89 -3.19 11.42
CA ILE A 173 26.56 -3.80 11.59
C ILE A 173 26.57 -4.64 12.87
N PRO A 174 25.79 -4.28 13.90
CA PRO A 174 25.72 -5.08 15.12
C PRO A 174 25.05 -6.42 14.86
N PHE A 175 25.60 -7.49 15.42
CA PHE A 175 24.96 -8.81 15.37
C PHE A 175 23.60 -8.85 16.06
N SER A 176 23.30 -7.92 16.97
CA SER A 176 21.95 -7.78 17.55
C SER A 176 20.89 -7.40 16.51
N GLN A 177 21.27 -6.82 15.38
CA GLN A 177 20.34 -6.46 14.29
C GLN A 177 20.16 -7.60 13.28
N LEU A 178 21.08 -8.58 13.28
CA LEU A 178 21.03 -9.73 12.40
C LEU A 178 20.46 -10.93 13.15
N ARG A 179 19.57 -11.67 12.51
CA ARG A 179 18.97 -12.86 13.11
C ARG A 179 19.72 -14.11 12.62
N PHE A 180 20.29 -14.90 13.53
CA PHE A 180 21.13 -16.07 13.20
C PHE A 180 21.09 -17.16 14.27
N GLY A 181 21.34 -18.41 13.83
CA GLY A 181 21.32 -19.59 14.70
C GLY A 181 22.53 -19.70 15.64
N ASN A 182 22.56 -20.73 16.50
CA ASN A 182 23.58 -20.92 17.53
C ASN A 182 24.74 -21.85 17.14
N ASP A 183 24.95 -22.14 15.86
CA ASP A 183 26.05 -22.99 15.39
C ASP A 183 27.41 -22.35 15.66
N THR A 184 28.40 -23.20 15.96
CA THR A 184 29.80 -22.81 16.15
C THR A 184 30.37 -22.11 14.91
N ALA A 185 30.03 -22.57 13.70
CA ALA A 185 30.43 -21.97 12.44
C ALA A 185 29.17 -21.62 11.63
N GLN A 186 29.03 -20.35 11.28
CA GLN A 186 27.90 -19.86 10.48
C GLN A 186 28.27 -19.80 9.00
N ILE A 187 27.31 -20.15 8.15
CA ILE A 187 27.37 -19.92 6.71
C ILE A 187 26.19 -19.05 6.35
N TRP A 188 26.45 -17.87 5.81
CA TRP A 188 25.41 -16.92 5.39
C TRP A 188 25.40 -16.79 3.87
N GLY A 189 24.23 -16.56 3.28
CA GLY A 189 24.17 -16.11 1.90
C GLY A 189 24.66 -14.66 1.81
N PHE A 190 25.44 -14.33 0.78
CA PHE A 190 26.11 -13.03 0.70
C PHE A 190 26.21 -12.53 -0.73
N ASN A 191 25.90 -11.24 -0.94
CA ASN A 191 26.20 -10.55 -2.18
C ASN A 191 26.45 -9.07 -1.91
N VAL A 192 27.25 -8.44 -2.77
CA VAL A 192 27.45 -6.99 -2.79
C VAL A 192 27.02 -6.49 -4.16
N SER A 193 26.21 -5.44 -4.17
CA SER A 193 25.70 -4.79 -5.37
C SER A 193 26.21 -3.36 -5.41
N ARG A 194 26.61 -2.86 -6.59
CA ARG A 194 26.82 -1.44 -6.82
C ARG A 194 25.88 -0.94 -7.90
N ASN A 195 25.36 0.26 -7.72
CA ASN A 195 24.51 0.96 -8.67
C ASN A 195 25.17 2.28 -9.06
N ILE A 196 25.77 2.32 -10.25
CA ILE A 196 26.41 3.52 -10.80
C ILE A 196 25.31 4.41 -11.38
N PHE A 197 24.87 5.37 -10.58
CA PHE A 197 23.64 6.14 -10.84
C PHE A 197 23.63 6.83 -12.20
N ARG A 198 24.74 7.48 -12.61
CA ARG A 198 24.79 8.22 -13.88
C ARG A 198 24.79 7.36 -15.14
N GLU A 199 25.18 6.09 -15.03
CA GLU A 199 25.19 5.14 -16.16
C GLU A 199 23.89 4.31 -16.18
N ASN A 200 23.10 4.38 -15.10
CA ASN A 200 21.99 3.47 -14.81
C ASN A 200 22.44 2.00 -14.94
N GLU A 201 23.59 1.70 -14.35
CA GLU A 201 24.24 0.39 -14.37
C GLU A 201 24.21 -0.22 -12.97
N ARG A 202 23.94 -1.53 -12.90
CA ARG A 202 24.04 -2.32 -11.67
C ARG A 202 24.98 -3.49 -11.89
N SER A 203 25.90 -3.69 -10.96
CA SER A 203 26.82 -4.82 -10.95
C SER A 203 26.78 -5.58 -9.62
N LEU A 204 27.11 -6.87 -9.67
CA LEU A 204 27.03 -7.79 -8.54
C LEU A 204 28.35 -8.54 -8.36
N TRP A 205 28.74 -8.79 -7.11
CA TRP A 205 29.87 -9.68 -6.82
C TRP A 205 29.57 -11.13 -7.23
N GLN A 206 28.43 -11.68 -6.80
CA GLN A 206 27.91 -12.93 -7.33
C GLN A 206 27.01 -12.61 -8.53
N ARG A 207 27.43 -13.00 -9.74
CA ARG A 207 26.60 -12.92 -10.95
C ARG A 207 25.32 -13.72 -10.75
N ILE A 208 24.18 -13.08 -11.06
CA ILE A 208 22.85 -13.70 -11.09
C ILE A 208 22.26 -13.42 -12.48
N PRO A 209 22.09 -14.42 -13.35
CA PRO A 209 21.50 -14.21 -14.68
C PRO A 209 20.09 -13.61 -14.65
N ASN A 210 19.69 -12.91 -15.72
CA ASN A 210 18.36 -12.25 -15.81
C ASN A 210 17.18 -13.23 -15.86
N ASP A 211 17.43 -14.48 -16.22
CA ASP A 211 16.41 -15.50 -16.37
C ASP A 211 16.15 -16.32 -15.09
N GLN A 212 16.93 -16.11 -14.02
CA GLN A 212 16.79 -16.83 -12.75
C GLN A 212 15.45 -16.56 -12.05
N ALA A 213 14.93 -17.57 -11.36
CA ALA A 213 13.64 -17.52 -10.66
C ALA A 213 13.66 -16.74 -9.34
N GLY A 214 14.83 -16.30 -8.87
CA GLY A 214 14.95 -15.43 -7.70
C GLY A 214 16.37 -14.97 -7.43
N PHE A 215 16.50 -14.02 -6.51
CA PHE A 215 17.73 -13.26 -6.27
C PHE A 215 18.52 -13.79 -5.06
N ILE A 216 17.83 -14.08 -3.94
CA ILE A 216 18.50 -14.49 -2.69
C ILE A 216 19.10 -15.89 -2.82
N SER A 217 18.40 -16.82 -3.47
CA SER A 217 18.87 -18.20 -3.63
C SER A 217 20.14 -18.34 -4.45
N GLU A 218 20.36 -17.39 -5.36
CA GLU A 218 21.50 -17.35 -6.28
C GLU A 218 22.66 -16.50 -5.77
N SER A 219 22.55 -15.93 -4.56
CA SER A 219 23.67 -15.21 -3.92
C SER A 219 24.83 -16.14 -3.55
N GLY A 220 26.02 -15.58 -3.40
CA GLY A 220 27.23 -16.28 -2.95
C GLY A 220 27.15 -16.64 -1.47
N GLU A 221 28.27 -17.02 -0.87
CA GLU A 221 28.32 -17.43 0.54
C GLU A 221 29.43 -16.71 1.32
N LEU A 222 29.12 -16.35 2.56
CA LEU A 222 30.04 -15.81 3.56
C LEU A 222 30.33 -16.89 4.61
N HIS A 223 31.61 -17.25 4.72
CA HIS A 223 32.16 -18.28 5.61
C HIS A 223 33.12 -17.65 6.63
N GLY A 224 33.54 -18.40 7.65
CA GLY A 224 34.55 -17.95 8.62
C GLY A 224 34.00 -17.20 9.84
N LEU A 225 32.68 -17.07 9.96
CA LEU A 225 31.99 -16.54 11.13
C LEU A 225 31.93 -17.62 12.23
N ILE A 226 32.82 -17.53 13.22
CA ILE A 226 33.01 -18.56 14.24
C ILE A 226 32.65 -18.01 15.62
N ASN A 227 31.91 -18.80 16.40
CA ASN A 227 31.55 -18.52 17.79
C ASN A 227 30.81 -17.19 18.00
N LEU A 228 29.93 -16.81 17.07
CA LEU A 228 29.08 -15.62 17.23
C LEU A 228 28.18 -15.77 18.46
N LYS A 229 28.18 -14.75 19.33
CA LYS A 229 27.36 -14.75 20.55
C LYS A 229 26.05 -14.00 20.32
N SER A 230 24.95 -14.60 20.76
CA SER A 230 23.65 -13.94 20.87
C SER A 230 23.76 -12.69 21.74
N GLN A 231 23.27 -11.56 21.23
CA GLN A 231 23.15 -10.32 21.98
C GLN A 231 21.67 -10.15 22.36
N LYS A 232 21.36 -10.06 23.66
CA LYS A 232 20.01 -9.71 24.09
C LYS A 232 19.78 -8.24 23.77
N GLN A 233 18.71 -7.93 23.05
CA GLN A 233 18.34 -6.57 22.67
C GLN A 233 17.17 -6.12 23.53
N LEU A 234 17.32 -5.01 24.24
CA LEU A 234 16.21 -4.27 24.84
C LEU A 234 16.24 -2.84 24.31
N GLU A 235 15.22 -2.47 23.55
CA GLU A 235 14.98 -1.08 23.14
C GLU A 235 13.73 -0.57 23.83
N ILE A 236 13.81 0.63 24.41
CA ILE A 236 12.66 1.31 25.00
C ILE A 236 12.63 2.72 24.41
N GLN A 237 11.49 3.12 23.88
CA GLN A 237 11.31 4.38 23.18
C GLN A 237 10.04 5.08 23.69
N PRO A 238 10.13 5.85 24.80
CA PRO A 238 9.09 6.80 25.15
C PRO A 238 9.00 7.89 24.08
N PHE A 239 7.80 8.43 23.91
CA PHE A 239 7.57 9.62 23.13
C PHE A 239 6.62 10.59 23.81
N THR A 240 6.74 11.85 23.43
CA THR A 240 5.81 12.91 23.85
C THR A 240 5.48 13.77 22.65
N VAL A 241 4.21 14.10 22.52
CA VAL A 241 3.65 14.95 21.47
C VAL A 241 2.97 16.13 22.13
N LEU A 242 3.36 17.33 21.72
CA LEU A 242 2.67 18.57 22.04
C LEU A 242 2.01 19.06 20.75
N GLN A 243 0.70 19.25 20.78
CA GLN A 243 -0.07 19.71 19.63
C GLN A 243 -0.84 20.98 19.99
N TYR A 244 -0.75 21.99 19.12
CA TYR A 244 -1.51 23.21 19.19
C TYR A 244 -2.29 23.42 17.89
N ASP A 245 -3.61 23.36 17.97
CA ASP A 245 -4.51 23.61 16.86
C ASP A 245 -5.03 25.05 16.93
N LYS A 246 -5.12 25.73 15.78
CA LYS A 246 -5.74 27.03 15.62
C LYS A 246 -6.72 26.95 14.45
N TYR A 247 -7.98 27.31 14.71
CA TYR A 247 -9.07 27.19 13.74
C TYR A 247 -10.08 28.33 13.96
N GLN A 248 -11.06 28.45 13.07
CA GLN A 248 -12.11 29.45 13.24
C GLN A 248 -13.03 29.06 14.40
N ALA A 249 -13.26 29.97 15.34
CA ALA A 249 -14.19 29.75 16.43
C ALA A 249 -15.63 29.64 15.93
N GLU A 250 -16.39 28.69 16.46
CA GLU A 250 -17.82 28.53 16.19
C GLU A 250 -18.62 29.21 17.30
N ALA A 251 -19.45 30.19 16.94
CA ALA A 251 -20.24 30.95 17.91
C ALA A 251 -21.18 30.01 18.70
N GLY A 252 -21.07 30.06 20.03
CA GLY A 252 -21.87 29.24 20.94
C GLY A 252 -21.34 27.82 21.19
N ASN A 253 -20.37 27.33 20.41
CA ASN A 253 -19.78 26.01 20.59
C ASN A 253 -18.61 26.07 21.61
N PRO A 254 -18.76 25.50 22.82
CA PRO A 254 -17.74 25.55 23.85
C PRO A 254 -16.50 24.69 23.55
N TYR A 255 -16.58 23.79 22.57
CA TYR A 255 -15.48 22.90 22.16
C TYR A 255 -14.76 23.40 20.90
N LYS A 256 -15.24 24.50 20.31
CA LYS A 256 -14.66 25.13 19.13
C LYS A 256 -14.44 26.62 19.36
N ASP A 257 -13.63 26.96 20.36
CA ASP A 257 -13.34 28.35 20.76
C ASP A 257 -12.23 29.03 19.92
N GLY A 258 -11.71 28.33 18.91
CA GLY A 258 -10.71 28.79 17.96
C GLY A 258 -9.29 28.31 18.23
N ARG A 259 -9.06 27.58 19.33
CA ARG A 259 -7.76 26.96 19.62
C ARG A 259 -7.92 25.67 20.42
N ASP A 260 -6.93 24.81 20.36
CA ASP A 260 -6.88 23.61 21.21
C ASP A 260 -5.43 23.25 21.51
N PHE A 261 -5.16 22.76 22.72
CA PHE A 261 -3.83 22.32 23.12
C PHE A 261 -3.90 20.93 23.72
N LYS A 262 -3.17 20.00 23.11
CA LYS A 262 -3.16 18.58 23.47
C LYS A 262 -1.76 18.14 23.84
N ILE A 263 -1.68 17.34 24.89
CA ILE A 263 -0.47 16.60 25.27
C ILE A 263 -0.79 15.13 25.10
N ASN A 264 0.03 14.42 24.33
CA ASN A 264 -0.07 12.98 24.19
C ASN A 264 1.29 12.34 24.45
N GLY A 265 1.29 11.08 24.86
CA GLY A 265 2.51 10.33 25.13
C GLY A 265 2.24 8.83 25.12
N GLY A 266 3.27 8.09 24.76
CA GLY A 266 3.22 6.64 24.69
C GLY A 266 4.60 6.04 24.90
N LEU A 267 4.63 4.72 24.93
CA LEU A 267 5.84 3.95 25.18
C LEU A 267 5.87 2.75 24.25
N ASP A 268 6.92 2.65 23.45
CA ASP A 268 7.23 1.47 22.67
C ASP A 268 8.40 0.73 23.30
N ALA A 269 8.37 -0.60 23.28
CA ALA A 269 9.49 -1.42 23.71
C ALA A 269 9.68 -2.61 22.76
N LYS A 270 10.93 -2.98 22.52
CA LYS A 270 11.32 -4.16 21.75
C LYS A 270 12.28 -5.01 22.56
N ILE A 271 11.96 -6.30 22.65
CA ILE A 271 12.71 -7.27 23.43
C ILE A 271 13.09 -8.45 22.53
N GLY A 272 14.38 -8.69 22.34
CA GLY A 272 14.89 -9.90 21.70
C GLY A 272 14.76 -11.10 22.64
N ILE A 273 13.80 -11.98 22.38
CA ILE A 273 13.58 -13.20 23.19
C ILE A 273 14.63 -14.26 22.85
N THR A 274 14.88 -14.43 21.56
CA THR A 274 16.01 -15.20 21.02
C THR A 274 16.62 -14.40 19.85
N ASN A 275 17.68 -14.92 19.23
CA ASN A 275 18.23 -14.30 18.01
C ASN A 275 17.23 -14.24 16.85
N ASP A 276 16.17 -15.05 16.88
CA ASP A 276 15.24 -15.26 15.77
C ASP A 276 13.83 -14.72 16.07
N LEU A 277 13.54 -14.32 17.32
CA LEU A 277 12.19 -13.99 17.83
C LEU A 277 12.22 -12.72 18.69
N THR A 278 11.33 -11.77 18.37
CA THR A 278 11.19 -10.49 19.07
C THR A 278 9.80 -10.35 19.68
N LEU A 279 9.72 -9.62 20.79
CA LEU A 279 8.49 -9.16 21.43
C LEU A 279 8.48 -7.63 21.36
N ASP A 280 7.58 -7.09 20.55
CA ASP A 280 7.27 -5.66 20.48
C ASP A 280 6.07 -5.36 21.39
N LEU A 281 6.16 -4.31 22.18
CA LEU A 281 5.12 -3.84 23.09
C LEU A 281 4.87 -2.37 22.82
N THR A 282 3.61 -1.95 22.87
CA THR A 282 3.26 -0.53 22.78
C THR A 282 2.12 -0.20 23.74
N VAL A 283 2.18 0.99 24.31
CA VAL A 283 1.08 1.62 25.06
C VAL A 283 0.83 2.95 24.40
N ASN A 284 -0.41 3.16 23.94
CA ASN A 284 -0.82 4.35 23.20
C ASN A 284 0.16 4.67 22.04
N PRO A 285 0.27 3.79 21.03
CA PRO A 285 1.21 3.94 19.93
C PRO A 285 1.02 5.27 19.21
N ASP A 286 2.12 5.82 18.70
CA ASP A 286 2.08 7.02 17.89
C ASP A 286 1.29 6.79 16.60
N PHE A 287 0.22 7.57 16.41
CA PHE A 287 -0.49 7.70 15.14
C PHE A 287 0.32 8.67 14.29
N GLY A 288 1.24 8.13 13.48
CA GLY A 288 2.27 8.87 12.75
C GLY A 288 1.81 10.20 12.14
N GLN A 289 2.64 11.23 12.26
CA GLN A 289 2.26 12.64 12.05
C GLN A 289 2.86 13.27 10.78
N VAL A 290 3.18 12.49 9.74
CA VAL A 290 3.96 13.01 8.61
C VAL A 290 3.14 13.13 7.31
N GLU A 291 2.10 12.32 7.11
CA GLU A 291 1.23 12.43 5.94
C GLU A 291 -0.24 12.24 6.35
N ALA A 292 -1.05 13.28 6.17
CA ALA A 292 -2.49 13.13 6.13
C ALA A 292 -2.84 12.25 4.92
N ASP A 293 -3.90 11.44 5.05
CA ASP A 293 -4.34 10.65 3.91
C ASP A 293 -4.72 11.58 2.75
N PRO A 294 -4.28 11.26 1.52
CA PRO A 294 -4.57 12.09 0.36
C PRO A 294 -6.09 12.19 0.15
N GLY A 295 -6.55 13.37 -0.25
CA GLY A 295 -7.95 13.61 -0.58
C GLY A 295 -8.43 12.68 -1.68
N ALA A 296 -9.51 11.93 -1.43
CA ALA A 296 -10.10 11.03 -2.41
C ALA A 296 -11.62 10.95 -2.26
N ILE A 297 -12.33 10.98 -3.39
CA ILE A 297 -13.78 10.83 -3.47
C ILE A 297 -14.11 9.51 -4.16
N ALA A 298 -14.82 8.63 -3.47
CA ALA A 298 -15.32 7.37 -4.01
C ALA A 298 -16.80 7.50 -4.42
N LEU A 299 -17.07 7.63 -5.73
CA LEU A 299 -18.44 7.72 -6.27
C LEU A 299 -19.14 6.35 -6.41
N ASP A 300 -18.38 5.25 -6.31
CA ASP A 300 -18.89 3.88 -6.38
C ASP A 300 -19.48 3.38 -5.05
N GLY A 301 -19.28 4.13 -3.96
CA GLY A 301 -19.79 3.81 -2.62
C GLY A 301 -18.96 2.78 -1.84
N PHE A 302 -17.82 2.32 -2.37
CA PHE A 302 -16.92 1.44 -1.64
C PHE A 302 -15.90 2.23 -0.82
N GLN A 303 -15.48 1.64 0.30
CA GLN A 303 -14.39 2.18 1.12
C GLN A 303 -13.05 2.20 0.37
N ILE A 304 -12.21 3.19 0.69
CA ILE A 304 -10.85 3.35 0.16
C ILE A 304 -9.86 2.61 1.08
N PHE A 305 -8.89 1.92 0.49
CA PHE A 305 -7.78 1.31 1.23
C PHE A 305 -6.68 2.35 1.42
N PHE A 306 -6.28 2.56 2.67
CA PHE A 306 -5.12 3.40 3.02
C PHE A 306 -4.01 2.56 3.65
N GLU A 307 -2.75 2.85 3.37
CA GLU A 307 -1.60 2.10 3.88
C GLU A 307 -1.31 2.41 5.36
N GLU A 308 -0.93 1.40 6.15
CA GLU A 308 -0.53 1.60 7.55
C GLU A 308 0.80 2.37 7.65
N GLN A 309 0.86 3.36 8.54
CA GLN A 309 2.02 4.22 8.74
C GLN A 309 2.60 4.14 10.17
N ARG A 310 1.89 3.51 11.11
CA ARG A 310 2.31 3.43 12.52
C ARG A 310 3.43 2.40 12.69
N PRO A 311 4.61 2.78 13.25
CA PRO A 311 5.78 1.90 13.32
C PRO A 311 5.51 0.51 13.92
N PHE A 312 4.71 0.45 15.00
CA PHE A 312 4.34 -0.81 15.64
C PHE A 312 3.67 -1.80 14.68
N PHE A 313 2.82 -1.35 13.76
CA PHE A 313 2.10 -2.23 12.84
C PHE A 313 2.84 -2.47 11.50
N VAL A 314 3.69 -1.54 11.08
CA VAL A 314 4.46 -1.69 9.84
C VAL A 314 5.63 -2.67 10.03
N GLU A 315 6.29 -2.65 11.18
CA GLU A 315 7.43 -3.54 11.40
C GLU A 315 7.01 -5.02 11.39
N ASN A 316 7.79 -5.87 10.71
CA ASN A 316 7.51 -7.30 10.54
C ASN A 316 6.11 -7.59 9.92
N LYS A 317 5.47 -6.61 9.25
CA LYS A 317 4.15 -6.79 8.62
C LYS A 317 4.10 -7.97 7.65
N ASN A 318 5.24 -8.31 7.03
CA ASN A 318 5.37 -9.44 6.11
C ASN A 318 4.99 -10.80 6.71
N ILE A 319 5.08 -10.96 8.03
CA ILE A 319 4.65 -12.21 8.69
C ILE A 319 3.12 -12.27 8.72
N PHE A 320 2.46 -11.16 9.02
CA PHE A 320 0.99 -11.07 9.18
C PHE A 320 0.24 -10.80 7.87
N ASP A 321 0.93 -10.39 6.81
CA ASP A 321 0.36 -10.11 5.49
C ASP A 321 -0.23 -11.38 4.86
N PHE A 322 -1.57 -11.47 4.80
CA PHE A 322 -2.30 -12.60 4.25
C PHE A 322 -3.35 -12.12 3.24
N LYS A 323 -2.90 -11.94 2.00
CA LYS A 323 -3.74 -11.57 0.86
C LYS A 323 -4.29 -12.83 0.21
N PHE A 324 -5.62 -12.96 0.16
CA PHE A 324 -6.26 -14.23 -0.23
C PHE A 324 -6.95 -14.21 -1.60
N ALA A 325 -6.99 -13.05 -2.27
CA ALA A 325 -7.72 -12.88 -3.52
C ALA A 325 -6.88 -12.10 -4.55
N ASN A 326 -7.45 -11.08 -5.21
CA ASN A 326 -6.76 -10.25 -6.21
C ASN A 326 -5.90 -9.11 -5.59
N GLY A 327 -5.27 -9.38 -4.44
CA GLY A 327 -4.24 -8.54 -3.83
C GLY A 327 -4.71 -7.34 -3.00
N ARG A 328 -6.00 -6.97 -3.05
CA ARG A 328 -6.59 -5.91 -2.20
C ARG A 328 -7.24 -6.44 -0.93
N ASP A 329 -7.82 -7.64 -0.99
CA ASP A 329 -8.46 -8.25 0.17
C ASP A 329 -7.41 -8.88 1.09
N ASN A 330 -7.42 -8.49 2.35
CA ASN A 330 -6.42 -8.87 3.34
C ASN A 330 -7.09 -9.25 4.66
N LEU A 331 -6.62 -10.32 5.30
CA LEU A 331 -7.15 -10.76 6.61
C LEU A 331 -6.73 -9.84 7.75
N PHE A 332 -5.65 -9.08 7.57
CA PHE A 332 -5.16 -8.14 8.56
C PHE A 332 -4.98 -6.74 7.96
N TYR A 333 -5.79 -5.81 8.43
CA TYR A 333 -5.78 -4.40 8.12
C TYR A 333 -5.72 -3.59 9.42
N SER A 334 -4.49 -3.35 9.88
CA SER A 334 -4.20 -2.77 11.19
C SER A 334 -4.81 -1.39 11.45
N ARG A 335 -5.12 -0.60 10.40
CA ARG A 335 -5.82 0.69 10.53
C ARG A 335 -7.20 0.61 11.18
N ARG A 336 -7.80 -0.59 11.25
CA ARG A 336 -9.03 -0.82 12.05
C ARG A 336 -8.79 -0.67 13.56
N ILE A 337 -7.59 -1.02 14.02
CA ILE A 337 -7.21 -0.94 15.44
C ILE A 337 -6.84 0.50 15.76
N GLY A 338 -7.57 1.13 16.68
CA GLY A 338 -7.38 2.54 17.00
C GLY A 338 -7.97 3.50 15.95
N GLY A 339 -8.84 3.00 15.06
CA GLY A 339 -9.51 3.84 14.06
C GLY A 339 -10.60 4.74 14.67
N SER A 340 -11.26 5.55 13.83
CA SER A 340 -12.34 6.43 14.28
C SER A 340 -13.48 5.68 14.99
N PRO A 341 -14.15 6.30 15.97
CA PRO A 341 -15.28 5.70 16.65
C PRO A 341 -16.37 5.21 15.70
N ASN A 342 -17.08 4.16 16.12
CA ASN A 342 -18.09 3.51 15.29
C ASN A 342 -19.39 4.33 15.15
N ARG A 343 -19.63 5.27 16.06
CA ARG A 343 -20.81 6.13 16.10
C ARG A 343 -20.41 7.56 16.43
N THR A 344 -21.20 8.53 16.00
CA THR A 344 -21.17 9.90 16.50
C THR A 344 -22.15 10.06 17.67
N ALA A 345 -21.97 11.07 18.50
CA ALA A 345 -22.92 11.40 19.56
C ALA A 345 -24.28 11.80 18.98
N ASN A 346 -25.35 11.37 19.64
CA ASN A 346 -26.69 11.84 19.32
C ASN A 346 -26.96 13.14 20.07
N LEU A 347 -26.95 14.29 19.38
CA LEU A 347 -27.09 15.61 19.98
C LEU A 347 -28.55 16.10 19.95
N ALA A 348 -29.03 16.60 21.09
CA ALA A 348 -30.26 17.37 21.19
C ALA A 348 -30.05 18.84 20.76
N ALA A 349 -31.13 19.56 20.48
CA ALA A 349 -31.06 20.98 20.12
C ALA A 349 -30.35 21.79 21.22
N GLY A 350 -29.29 22.52 20.83
CA GLY A 350 -28.46 23.30 21.76
C GLY A 350 -27.42 22.49 22.53
N GLU A 351 -27.14 21.24 22.13
CA GLU A 351 -25.97 20.49 22.61
C GLU A 351 -24.81 20.56 21.62
N PHE A 352 -23.59 20.57 22.16
CA PHE A 352 -22.35 20.45 21.41
C PHE A 352 -21.57 19.24 21.93
N ALA A 353 -20.87 18.52 21.05
CA ALA A 353 -20.03 17.38 21.41
C ALA A 353 -18.54 17.68 21.18
N ASN A 354 -17.70 17.16 22.08
CA ASN A 354 -16.29 16.91 21.83
C ASN A 354 -16.11 15.42 21.55
N GLU A 355 -15.96 15.06 20.28
CA GLU A 355 -15.84 13.68 19.84
C GLU A 355 -14.36 13.29 19.63
N PRO A 356 -13.93 12.12 20.12
CA PRO A 356 -12.61 11.61 19.82
C PRO A 356 -12.51 11.26 18.32
N LEU A 357 -11.42 11.68 17.68
CA LEU A 357 -11.17 11.37 16.25
C LEU A 357 -10.77 9.90 16.04
N ASN A 358 -10.13 9.29 17.04
CA ASN A 358 -9.57 7.94 17.01
C ASN A 358 -9.84 7.23 18.34
N THR A 359 -9.94 5.91 18.30
CA THR A 359 -10.05 5.07 19.51
C THR A 359 -8.67 4.85 20.15
N THR A 360 -8.60 4.97 21.47
CA THR A 360 -7.36 4.84 22.24
C THR A 360 -6.98 3.37 22.33
N ILE A 361 -5.76 3.03 21.87
CA ILE A 361 -5.19 1.69 22.08
C ILE A 361 -4.56 1.66 23.48
N LEU A 362 -5.21 0.94 24.40
CA LEU A 362 -4.75 0.79 25.78
C LEU A 362 -3.38 0.09 25.85
N GLY A 363 -3.17 -0.86 24.96
CA GLY A 363 -1.88 -1.50 24.76
C GLY A 363 -1.96 -2.57 23.68
N ALA A 364 -0.82 -2.86 23.07
CA ALA A 364 -0.68 -3.98 22.14
C ALA A 364 0.67 -4.68 22.33
N ALA A 365 0.67 -5.99 22.08
CA ALA A 365 1.83 -6.84 22.11
C ALA A 365 1.93 -7.63 20.81
N LYS A 366 3.14 -7.74 20.26
CA LYS A 366 3.41 -8.45 19.03
C LYS A 366 4.66 -9.31 19.19
N PHE A 367 4.47 -10.62 19.24
CA PHE A 367 5.54 -11.61 19.24
C PHE A 367 5.75 -12.13 17.83
N SER A 368 6.93 -11.96 17.24
CA SER A 368 7.16 -12.42 15.87
C SER A 368 8.60 -12.77 15.56
N GLY A 369 8.79 -13.60 14.54
CA GLY A 369 10.12 -13.88 14.02
C GLY A 369 10.18 -15.14 13.16
N LYS A 370 11.40 -15.48 12.73
CA LYS A 370 11.66 -16.62 11.86
C LYS A 370 12.82 -17.43 12.41
N THR A 371 12.54 -18.69 12.72
CA THR A 371 13.54 -19.63 13.24
C THR A 371 14.38 -20.21 12.11
N LYS A 372 15.63 -20.56 12.42
CA LYS A 372 16.49 -21.35 11.51
C LYS A 372 15.86 -22.66 11.02
N ASN A 373 14.96 -23.29 11.76
CA ASN A 373 14.30 -24.51 11.28
C ASN A 373 13.23 -24.24 10.22
N GLY A 374 13.02 -22.98 9.81
CA GLY A 374 12.07 -22.61 8.76
C GLY A 374 10.66 -22.32 9.28
N TRP A 375 10.47 -22.14 10.59
CA TRP A 375 9.21 -21.64 11.12
C TRP A 375 9.20 -20.11 11.12
N SER A 376 8.17 -19.50 10.55
CA SER A 376 7.81 -18.09 10.76
C SER A 376 6.59 -18.06 11.68
N ILE A 377 6.67 -17.31 12.78
CA ILE A 377 5.61 -17.23 13.80
C ILE A 377 5.30 -15.75 14.03
N GLY A 378 4.01 -15.42 14.15
CA GLY A 378 3.53 -14.09 14.50
C GLY A 378 2.30 -14.20 15.39
N VAL A 379 2.28 -13.49 16.51
CA VAL A 379 1.13 -13.33 17.39
C VAL A 379 1.03 -11.85 17.72
N LEU A 380 -0.14 -11.25 17.48
CA LEU A 380 -0.45 -9.87 17.82
C LEU A 380 -1.73 -9.86 18.65
N GLU A 381 -1.71 -9.11 19.74
CA GLU A 381 -2.83 -8.89 20.65
C GLU A 381 -2.94 -7.39 20.92
N SER A 382 -4.15 -6.83 20.87
CA SER A 382 -4.39 -5.40 21.10
C SER A 382 -5.75 -5.18 21.75
N VAL A 383 -5.85 -4.17 22.61
CA VAL A 383 -7.11 -3.76 23.25
C VAL A 383 -7.30 -2.25 23.08
N THR A 384 -8.48 -1.85 22.61
CA THR A 384 -8.92 -0.45 22.57
C THR A 384 -9.89 -0.14 23.69
N ALA A 385 -9.90 1.12 24.14
CA ALA A 385 -10.76 1.60 25.21
C ALA A 385 -12.23 1.76 24.77
N ASN A 386 -13.13 1.85 25.77
CA ASN A 386 -14.41 2.52 25.56
C ASN A 386 -14.14 4.00 25.30
N GLU A 387 -14.66 4.54 24.20
CA GLU A 387 -14.55 5.97 23.89
C GLU A 387 -15.83 6.71 24.19
N PHE A 388 -15.69 7.92 24.72
CA PHE A 388 -16.82 8.75 25.12
C PHE A 388 -16.77 10.10 24.41
N SER A 389 -17.90 10.51 23.87
CA SER A 389 -18.14 11.89 23.47
C SER A 389 -18.59 12.70 24.70
N GLU A 390 -17.93 13.82 24.94
CA GLU A 390 -18.34 14.75 25.99
C GLU A 390 -19.32 15.77 25.42
N ILE A 391 -20.55 15.75 25.91
CA ILE A 391 -21.64 16.57 25.38
C ILE A 391 -21.98 17.65 26.38
N LYS A 392 -22.06 18.90 25.92
CA LYS A 392 -22.37 20.06 26.74
C LYS A 392 -23.53 20.84 26.13
N GLN A 393 -24.54 21.07 26.95
CA GLN A 393 -25.69 21.90 26.60
C GLN A 393 -25.39 23.38 26.85
N VAL A 394 -26.07 24.29 26.14
CA VAL A 394 -25.94 25.76 26.31
C VAL A 394 -26.21 26.21 27.75
N ASP A 395 -27.07 25.50 28.49
CA ASP A 395 -27.38 25.78 29.91
C ASP A 395 -26.27 25.32 30.90
N GLY A 396 -25.23 24.65 30.40
CA GLY A 396 -24.07 24.19 31.17
C GLY A 396 -24.13 22.73 31.61
N GLN A 397 -25.23 21.99 31.38
CA GLN A 397 -25.31 20.57 31.69
C GLN A 397 -24.32 19.75 30.84
N ARG A 398 -23.73 18.71 31.45
CA ARG A 398 -22.77 17.83 30.80
C ARG A 398 -23.24 16.38 30.89
N ARG A 399 -23.10 15.65 29.79
CA ARG A 399 -23.26 14.20 29.76
C ARG A 399 -22.17 13.55 28.92
N LYS A 400 -21.98 12.26 29.11
CA LYS A 400 -21.09 11.44 28.28
C LYS A 400 -21.90 10.40 27.54
N GLU A 401 -21.57 10.20 26.27
CA GLU A 401 -22.15 9.16 25.45
C GLU A 401 -21.03 8.27 24.92
N ILE A 402 -21.18 6.95 25.05
CA ILE A 402 -20.20 6.01 24.51
C ILE A 402 -20.34 5.95 22.99
N VAL A 403 -19.24 6.19 22.29
CA VAL A 403 -19.16 6.26 20.82
C VAL A 403 -18.34 5.12 20.20
N ALA A 404 -17.53 4.44 21.01
CA ALA A 404 -16.90 3.18 20.64
C ALA A 404 -16.81 2.23 21.83
N PRO A 405 -17.08 0.92 21.64
CA PRO A 405 -16.94 -0.08 22.69
C PRO A 405 -15.49 -0.56 22.85
N LEU A 406 -15.17 -1.03 24.05
CA LEU A 406 -13.95 -1.76 24.34
C LEU A 406 -13.85 -2.97 23.42
N THR A 407 -12.75 -3.06 22.68
CA THR A 407 -12.56 -4.08 21.65
C THR A 407 -11.21 -4.75 21.80
N ASN A 408 -11.22 -6.07 21.72
CA ASN A 408 -10.05 -6.94 21.69
C ASN A 408 -9.79 -7.41 20.24
N TYR A 409 -8.53 -7.37 19.83
CA TYR A 409 -8.08 -7.73 18.49
C TYR A 409 -6.89 -8.69 18.56
N PHE A 410 -7.07 -9.90 18.02
CA PHE A 410 -6.05 -10.94 18.00
C PHE A 410 -5.72 -11.36 16.56
N VAL A 411 -4.44 -11.59 16.28
CA VAL A 411 -3.94 -12.18 15.04
C VAL A 411 -2.85 -13.21 15.38
N GLY A 412 -3.06 -14.46 14.97
CA GLY A 412 -2.07 -15.53 15.09
C GLY A 412 -1.69 -16.08 13.72
N ARG A 413 -0.40 -16.26 13.46
CA ARG A 413 0.16 -16.77 12.20
C ARG A 413 1.29 -17.75 12.48
N ALA A 414 1.27 -18.87 11.77
CA ALA A 414 2.40 -19.79 11.70
C ALA A 414 2.61 -20.28 10.27
N GLN A 415 3.85 -20.31 9.81
CA GLN A 415 4.24 -20.84 8.50
C GLN A 415 5.48 -21.71 8.65
N LYS A 416 5.54 -22.80 7.89
CA LYS A 416 6.66 -23.73 7.84
C LYS A 416 7.22 -23.84 6.43
N ASP A 417 8.46 -23.42 6.25
CA ASP A 417 9.25 -23.66 5.05
C ASP A 417 9.81 -25.10 5.05
N PHE A 418 9.78 -25.77 3.90
CA PHE A 418 10.33 -27.11 3.68
C PHE A 418 10.92 -27.24 2.27
N ASN A 419 11.44 -28.44 1.92
CA ASN A 419 12.08 -28.70 0.63
C ASN A 419 13.21 -27.70 0.32
N LYS A 420 14.19 -27.59 1.24
CA LYS A 420 15.26 -26.56 1.18
C LYS A 420 14.70 -25.13 1.07
N ARG A 421 13.62 -24.87 1.82
CA ARG A 421 12.85 -23.62 1.86
C ARG A 421 12.45 -23.15 0.45
N ASN A 422 12.13 -24.12 -0.40
CA ASN A 422 11.57 -23.89 -1.72
C ASN A 422 10.04 -24.01 -1.71
N SER A 423 9.47 -24.50 -0.62
CA SER A 423 8.03 -24.65 -0.46
C SER A 423 7.64 -24.25 0.96
N PHE A 424 6.40 -23.83 1.16
CA PHE A 424 5.88 -23.55 2.48
C PHE A 424 4.41 -23.94 2.60
N ILE A 425 3.99 -24.14 3.84
CA ILE A 425 2.59 -24.23 4.25
C ILE A 425 2.41 -23.39 5.51
N GLY A 426 1.29 -22.69 5.65
CA GLY A 426 0.99 -21.92 6.84
C GLY A 426 -0.50 -21.81 7.13
N GLY A 427 -0.81 -21.33 8.33
CA GLY A 427 -2.16 -20.94 8.74
C GLY A 427 -2.17 -19.57 9.43
N ILE A 428 -3.30 -18.89 9.36
CA ILE A 428 -3.57 -17.63 10.06
C ILE A 428 -4.94 -17.71 10.75
N VAL A 429 -5.07 -17.06 11.90
CA VAL A 429 -6.34 -16.87 12.60
C VAL A 429 -6.41 -15.41 13.03
N THR A 430 -7.56 -14.78 12.82
CA THR A 430 -7.87 -13.44 13.31
C THR A 430 -9.15 -13.49 14.15
N ALA A 431 -9.19 -12.71 15.23
CA ALA A 431 -10.35 -12.61 16.09
C ALA A 431 -10.57 -11.16 16.52
N THR A 432 -11.82 -10.72 16.50
CA THR A 432 -12.27 -9.46 17.10
C THR A 432 -13.40 -9.78 18.07
N ASN A 433 -13.29 -9.30 19.30
CA ASN A 433 -14.30 -9.49 20.34
C ASN A 433 -14.60 -8.14 20.99
N ARG A 434 -15.89 -7.78 21.08
CA ARG A 434 -16.32 -6.48 21.62
C ARG A 434 -17.14 -6.63 22.90
N ASP A 435 -16.90 -5.74 23.83
CA ASP A 435 -17.81 -5.51 24.95
C ASP A 435 -18.81 -4.41 24.57
N LEU A 436 -19.98 -4.81 24.08
CA LEU A 436 -21.01 -3.92 23.55
C LEU A 436 -21.85 -3.24 24.66
N ALA A 437 -21.19 -2.77 25.72
CA ALA A 437 -21.81 -1.85 26.69
C ALA A 437 -22.29 -0.59 25.94
N GLY A 438 -23.50 -0.07 26.24
CA GLY A 438 -24.03 1.13 25.56
C GLY A 438 -24.98 0.89 24.38
N ASN A 439 -25.51 -0.33 24.20
CA ASN A 439 -26.52 -0.67 23.19
C ASN A 439 -26.03 -0.49 21.73
N PHE A 440 -24.89 -1.07 21.42
CA PHE A 440 -24.38 -1.18 20.04
C PHE A 440 -25.02 -2.39 19.34
N SER A 441 -26.21 -2.21 18.77
CA SER A 441 -26.91 -3.28 18.05
C SER A 441 -26.42 -3.46 16.60
N GLU A 442 -25.81 -2.42 16.03
CA GLU A 442 -25.28 -2.34 14.68
C GLU A 442 -23.91 -3.03 14.50
N LEU A 443 -23.18 -3.27 15.60
CA LEU A 443 -21.84 -3.86 15.55
C LEU A 443 -21.86 -5.39 15.71
N HIS A 444 -20.91 -6.06 15.06
CA HIS A 444 -20.61 -7.45 15.39
C HIS A 444 -20.07 -7.55 16.81
N LYS A 445 -20.62 -8.50 17.57
CA LYS A 445 -20.12 -8.84 18.90
C LYS A 445 -18.79 -9.60 18.80
N ALA A 446 -18.67 -10.47 17.80
CA ALA A 446 -17.46 -11.20 17.52
C ALA A 446 -17.30 -11.51 16.03
N ALA A 447 -16.07 -11.48 15.53
CA ALA A 447 -15.70 -11.92 14.19
C ALA A 447 -14.44 -12.77 14.24
N TYR A 448 -14.48 -13.92 13.58
CA TYR A 448 -13.38 -14.86 13.49
C TYR A 448 -13.08 -15.17 12.03
N THR A 449 -11.81 -15.12 11.64
CA THR A 449 -11.37 -15.61 10.33
C THR A 449 -10.21 -16.57 10.51
N ALA A 450 -10.22 -17.68 9.80
CA ALA A 450 -9.09 -18.59 9.71
C ALA A 450 -8.71 -18.79 8.23
N GLY A 451 -7.42 -19.01 7.97
CA GLY A 451 -6.92 -19.24 6.63
C GLY A 451 -5.74 -20.20 6.60
N ILE A 452 -5.56 -20.87 5.45
CA ILE A 452 -4.41 -21.72 5.13
C ILE A 452 -3.82 -21.25 3.82
N ASP A 453 -2.49 -21.23 3.72
CA ASP A 453 -1.75 -20.89 2.51
C ASP A 453 -0.58 -21.84 2.26
N PHE A 454 -0.22 -21.99 1.00
CA PHE A 454 0.91 -22.82 0.60
C PHE A 454 1.53 -22.34 -0.70
N GLN A 455 2.80 -22.70 -0.89
CA GLN A 455 3.50 -22.55 -2.16
C GLN A 455 4.43 -23.74 -2.35
N HIS A 456 4.42 -24.32 -3.54
CA HIS A 456 5.35 -25.34 -3.99
C HIS A 456 6.09 -24.85 -5.22
N ASN A 457 7.39 -25.12 -5.31
CA ASN A 457 8.23 -24.76 -6.46
C ASN A 457 9.04 -25.98 -6.89
N TRP A 458 9.28 -26.15 -8.19
CA TRP A 458 10.08 -27.25 -8.76
C TRP A 458 10.92 -26.78 -9.95
N LYS A 459 11.78 -27.66 -10.49
CA LYS A 459 12.72 -27.38 -11.61
C LYS A 459 13.47 -26.06 -11.40
N ASN A 460 14.39 -26.02 -10.44
CA ASN A 460 15.17 -24.82 -10.11
C ASN A 460 14.32 -23.57 -9.77
N ARG A 461 13.12 -23.79 -9.23
CA ARG A 461 12.15 -22.74 -8.87
C ARG A 461 11.52 -22.01 -10.07
N ASP A 462 11.74 -22.50 -11.28
CA ASP A 462 11.16 -21.93 -12.50
C ASP A 462 9.64 -22.03 -12.50
N TYR A 463 9.10 -23.12 -11.94
CA TYR A 463 7.67 -23.37 -11.89
C TYR A 463 7.17 -23.40 -10.44
N TYR A 464 5.92 -22.98 -10.27
CA TYR A 464 5.28 -22.93 -8.97
C TYR A 464 3.79 -23.27 -9.04
N PHE A 465 3.28 -23.73 -7.89
CA PHE A 465 1.87 -23.90 -7.58
C PHE A 465 1.63 -23.32 -6.20
N GLU A 466 0.68 -22.42 -6.08
CA GLU A 466 0.39 -21.75 -4.82
C GLU A 466 -1.10 -21.52 -4.64
N GLY A 467 -1.50 -21.32 -3.40
CA GLY A 467 -2.87 -21.00 -3.11
C GLY A 467 -3.09 -20.69 -1.64
N ASN A 468 -4.27 -20.18 -1.38
CA ASN A 468 -4.78 -19.96 -0.04
C ASN A 468 -6.30 -20.14 -0.03
N THR A 469 -6.83 -20.41 1.15
CA THR A 469 -8.26 -20.52 1.42
C THR A 469 -8.53 -19.94 2.80
N ILE A 470 -9.69 -19.32 2.96
CA ILE A 470 -10.13 -18.68 4.19
C ILE A 470 -11.57 -19.07 4.51
N LEU A 471 -11.88 -19.03 5.80
CA LEU A 471 -13.22 -19.16 6.36
C LEU A 471 -13.41 -18.02 7.35
N SER A 472 -14.53 -17.31 7.24
CA SER A 472 -14.95 -16.26 8.18
C SER A 472 -16.24 -16.66 8.86
N HIS A 473 -16.41 -16.22 10.11
CA HIS A 473 -17.63 -16.37 10.87
C HIS A 473 -17.84 -15.14 11.75
N VAL A 474 -18.91 -14.39 11.49
CA VAL A 474 -19.28 -13.19 12.27
C VAL A 474 -20.55 -13.44 13.07
N LYS A 475 -20.63 -12.88 14.28
CA LYS A 475 -21.76 -12.97 15.20
C LYS A 475 -22.15 -11.59 15.69
N GLY A 476 -23.43 -11.31 15.76
CA GLY A 476 -23.96 -10.02 16.23
C GLY A 476 -25.44 -10.08 16.54
N SER A 477 -26.03 -8.91 16.78
CA SER A 477 -27.48 -8.80 16.88
C SER A 477 -28.14 -9.06 15.51
N LYS A 478 -29.47 -9.20 15.49
CA LYS A 478 -30.24 -9.25 14.23
C LYS A 478 -30.00 -8.01 13.36
N THR A 479 -29.91 -6.83 13.98
CA THR A 479 -29.64 -5.56 13.30
C THR A 479 -28.26 -5.58 12.62
N ALA A 480 -27.20 -5.90 13.36
CA ALA A 480 -25.84 -5.95 12.81
C ALA A 480 -25.74 -6.89 11.59
N ILE A 481 -26.35 -8.08 11.70
CA ILE A 481 -26.28 -9.08 10.62
C ILE A 481 -27.21 -8.72 9.45
N LEU A 482 -28.35 -8.08 9.71
CA LEU A 482 -29.20 -7.52 8.66
C LEU A 482 -28.46 -6.43 7.86
N GLU A 483 -27.82 -5.48 8.55
CA GLU A 483 -27.00 -4.43 7.90
C GLU A 483 -25.83 -5.04 7.12
N THR A 484 -25.20 -6.09 7.66
CA THR A 484 -24.11 -6.81 6.98
C THR A 484 -24.58 -7.46 5.68
N GLN A 485 -25.74 -8.12 5.69
CA GLN A 485 -26.37 -8.71 4.50
C GLN A 485 -26.74 -7.63 3.45
N GLN A 486 -27.21 -6.47 3.91
CA GLN A 486 -27.67 -5.38 3.05
C GLN A 486 -26.55 -4.48 2.53
N SER A 487 -25.36 -4.54 3.14
CA SER A 487 -24.19 -3.76 2.75
C SER A 487 -23.87 -3.89 1.27
N ILE A 488 -23.33 -2.82 0.68
CA ILE A 488 -22.98 -2.78 -0.76
C ILE A 488 -22.02 -3.91 -1.17
N SER A 489 -21.18 -4.39 -0.24
CA SER A 489 -20.27 -5.50 -0.46
C SER A 489 -20.98 -6.84 -0.72
N ARG A 490 -22.23 -7.01 -0.27
CA ARG A 490 -23.00 -8.28 -0.35
C ARG A 490 -24.32 -8.17 -1.09
N SER A 491 -25.13 -7.17 -0.76
CA SER A 491 -26.42 -6.88 -1.41
C SER A 491 -27.41 -8.08 -1.47
N PHE A 492 -27.69 -8.76 -0.36
CA PHE A 492 -28.60 -9.94 -0.31
C PHE A 492 -30.07 -9.61 -0.59
N GLN A 493 -30.44 -8.33 -0.50
CA GLN A 493 -31.79 -7.80 -0.76
C GLN A 493 -32.16 -7.75 -2.26
N ARG A 494 -31.25 -8.17 -3.13
CA ARG A 494 -31.45 -8.16 -4.59
C ARG A 494 -32.54 -9.13 -5.02
N ILE A 495 -33.54 -8.62 -5.72
CA ILE A 495 -34.69 -9.40 -6.21
C ILE A 495 -34.32 -10.40 -7.31
N ASP A 496 -33.22 -10.17 -8.02
CA ASP A 496 -32.76 -10.95 -9.18
C ASP A 496 -31.69 -12.00 -8.80
N ALA A 497 -31.22 -12.00 -7.55
CA ALA A 497 -30.21 -12.92 -7.07
C ALA A 497 -30.88 -14.16 -6.46
N THR A 498 -30.94 -15.27 -7.22
CA THR A 498 -31.63 -16.50 -6.80
C THR A 498 -30.83 -17.38 -5.85
N HIS A 499 -29.52 -17.13 -5.72
CA HIS A 499 -28.58 -17.91 -4.90
C HIS A 499 -28.32 -17.35 -3.50
N VAL A 500 -28.86 -16.16 -3.18
CA VAL A 500 -28.78 -15.52 -1.86
C VAL A 500 -30.17 -15.08 -1.40
N ASN A 501 -30.40 -15.03 -0.09
CA ASN A 501 -31.67 -14.56 0.48
C ASN A 501 -31.41 -13.69 1.70
N LEU A 502 -32.14 -12.58 1.81
CA LEU A 502 -32.12 -11.71 2.98
C LEU A 502 -32.91 -12.34 4.13
N ASP A 503 -32.26 -12.60 5.27
CA ASP A 503 -32.91 -13.12 6.47
C ASP A 503 -32.70 -12.17 7.67
N PRO A 504 -33.73 -11.38 8.07
CA PRO A 504 -33.67 -10.45 9.19
C PRO A 504 -33.51 -11.12 10.57
N ASN A 505 -33.71 -12.44 10.68
CA ASN A 505 -33.63 -13.15 11.95
C ASN A 505 -32.25 -13.75 12.24
N ARG A 506 -31.32 -13.70 11.27
CA ARG A 506 -29.97 -14.21 11.45
C ARG A 506 -29.20 -13.41 12.49
N THR A 507 -28.38 -14.12 13.26
CA THR A 507 -27.45 -13.56 14.24
C THR A 507 -25.99 -13.91 13.93
N SER A 508 -25.74 -14.51 12.76
CA SER A 508 -24.40 -14.82 12.26
C SER A 508 -24.36 -15.01 10.74
N LEU A 509 -23.18 -14.85 10.14
CA LEU A 509 -22.89 -15.23 8.75
C LEU A 509 -21.58 -16.03 8.67
N THR A 510 -21.49 -16.94 7.70
CA THR A 510 -20.28 -17.75 7.49
C THR A 510 -19.94 -17.80 6.01
N GLY A 511 -18.73 -17.40 5.64
CA GLY A 511 -18.32 -17.43 4.24
C GLY A 511 -16.87 -17.83 4.04
N THR A 512 -16.57 -18.28 2.83
CA THR A 512 -15.25 -18.67 2.37
C THR A 512 -14.72 -17.73 1.28
N GLY A 513 -13.41 -17.76 1.10
CA GLY A 513 -12.73 -17.13 -0.02
C GLY A 513 -11.37 -17.77 -0.25
N GLY A 514 -10.71 -17.44 -1.35
CA GLY A 514 -9.36 -17.92 -1.58
C GLY A 514 -8.88 -17.73 -3.01
N ARG A 515 -7.67 -18.24 -3.26
CA ARG A 515 -6.98 -18.19 -4.55
C ARG A 515 -6.20 -19.49 -4.77
N VAL A 516 -6.16 -19.95 -6.01
CA VAL A 516 -5.23 -20.99 -6.47
C VAL A 516 -4.58 -20.52 -7.76
N GLU A 517 -3.26 -20.67 -7.88
CA GLU A 517 -2.47 -20.21 -9.02
C GLU A 517 -1.37 -21.23 -9.37
N VAL A 518 -1.13 -21.40 -10.67
CA VAL A 518 0.01 -22.17 -11.19
C VAL A 518 0.72 -21.35 -12.25
N GLY A 519 2.05 -21.44 -12.31
CA GLY A 519 2.78 -20.67 -13.29
C GLY A 519 4.25 -21.00 -13.41
N LYS A 520 4.91 -20.25 -14.30
CA LYS A 520 6.34 -20.25 -14.59
C LYS A 520 6.90 -18.84 -14.41
N LYS A 521 7.87 -18.70 -13.50
CA LYS A 521 8.50 -17.43 -13.08
C LYS A 521 10.00 -17.30 -13.39
N GLY A 522 10.67 -18.36 -13.84
CA GLY A 522 12.10 -18.36 -14.19
C GLY A 522 12.40 -19.29 -15.38
N GLY A 523 13.62 -19.24 -15.93
CA GLY A 523 14.14 -20.10 -17.00
C GLY A 523 13.85 -19.61 -18.42
N GLY A 524 14.73 -18.81 -19.02
CA GLY A 524 14.55 -18.17 -20.34
C GLY A 524 13.63 -16.93 -20.36
N ASN A 525 13.06 -16.60 -21.52
CA ASN A 525 12.33 -15.32 -21.77
C ASN A 525 10.83 -15.33 -21.43
N TRP A 526 10.22 -16.52 -21.32
CA TRP A 526 8.78 -16.66 -21.08
C TRP A 526 8.43 -16.71 -19.60
N ARG A 527 7.41 -15.96 -19.20
CA ARG A 527 6.72 -16.07 -17.91
C ARG A 527 5.23 -16.24 -18.17
N TYR A 528 4.55 -17.07 -17.39
CA TYR A 528 3.10 -17.22 -17.51
C TYR A 528 2.49 -17.74 -16.22
N ASN A 529 1.22 -17.45 -16.00
CA ASN A 529 0.45 -18.03 -14.91
C ASN A 529 -1.03 -18.10 -15.27
N GLY A 530 -1.76 -18.92 -14.53
CA GLY A 530 -3.21 -18.94 -14.53
C GLY A 530 -3.73 -19.30 -13.16
N GLY A 531 -4.87 -18.73 -12.78
CA GLY A 531 -5.42 -18.92 -11.46
C GLY A 531 -6.93 -18.70 -11.37
N PHE A 532 -7.44 -19.04 -10.21
CA PHE A 532 -8.84 -18.92 -9.82
C PHE A 532 -8.94 -18.26 -8.44
N VAL A 533 -9.87 -17.34 -8.28
CA VAL A 533 -10.21 -16.67 -7.02
C VAL A 533 -11.69 -16.86 -6.76
N TRP A 534 -12.08 -17.04 -5.51
CA TRP A 534 -13.49 -16.99 -5.12
C TRP A 534 -13.70 -16.19 -3.84
N ARG A 535 -14.87 -15.56 -3.74
CA ARG A 535 -15.38 -14.89 -2.54
C ARG A 535 -16.85 -15.22 -2.42
N SER A 536 -17.18 -16.14 -1.52
CA SER A 536 -18.57 -16.53 -1.30
C SER A 536 -19.42 -15.33 -0.83
N PRO A 537 -20.74 -15.33 -1.09
CA PRO A 537 -21.59 -14.19 -0.74
C PRO A 537 -21.61 -13.83 0.75
N GLU A 538 -21.51 -14.82 1.64
CA GLU A 538 -21.57 -14.63 3.10
C GLU A 538 -20.24 -14.24 3.75
N LEU A 539 -19.14 -14.14 2.99
CA LEU A 539 -17.80 -13.84 3.52
C LEU A 539 -17.77 -12.46 4.19
N GLU A 540 -17.29 -12.33 5.44
CA GLU A 540 -17.13 -11.05 6.15
C GLU A 540 -15.81 -10.98 6.94
N LEU A 541 -14.99 -9.97 6.65
CA LEU A 541 -13.65 -9.76 7.24
C LEU A 541 -13.50 -8.41 7.97
N ASN A 542 -14.43 -7.47 7.83
CA ASN A 542 -14.19 -6.03 8.02
C ASN A 542 -13.88 -5.57 9.46
N ASP A 543 -13.92 -6.46 10.45
CA ASP A 543 -13.59 -6.14 11.83
C ASP A 543 -12.09 -5.85 12.03
N ILE A 544 -11.22 -6.61 11.36
CA ILE A 544 -9.77 -6.37 11.30
C ILE A 544 -9.16 -6.75 9.95
N GLY A 545 -9.98 -7.10 8.96
CA GLY A 545 -9.58 -7.31 7.58
C GLY A 545 -10.09 -6.20 6.67
N PHE A 546 -9.74 -6.32 5.41
CA PHE A 546 -10.23 -5.47 4.33
C PHE A 546 -10.88 -6.35 3.28
N LEU A 547 -12.16 -6.14 3.03
CA LEU A 547 -12.94 -6.81 2.00
C LEU A 547 -13.71 -5.75 1.22
N ARG A 548 -13.53 -5.71 -0.10
CA ARG A 548 -14.26 -4.75 -0.94
C ARG A 548 -15.63 -5.29 -1.34
N GLN A 549 -15.68 -6.50 -1.87
CA GLN A 549 -16.89 -7.09 -2.47
C GLN A 549 -16.87 -8.63 -2.37
N THR A 550 -18.04 -9.24 -2.30
CA THR A 550 -18.27 -10.69 -2.33
C THR A 550 -19.10 -11.13 -3.53
N ASP A 551 -19.49 -12.41 -3.56
CA ASP A 551 -20.28 -12.99 -4.64
C ASP A 551 -19.53 -12.95 -5.98
N GLU A 552 -18.26 -13.36 -5.94
CA GLU A 552 -17.36 -13.25 -7.10
C GLU A 552 -16.49 -14.50 -7.24
N MET A 553 -16.42 -15.02 -8.46
CA MET A 553 -15.51 -16.07 -8.91
C MET A 553 -14.72 -15.54 -10.11
N ILE A 554 -13.41 -15.45 -9.99
CA ILE A 554 -12.54 -14.89 -11.01
C ILE A 554 -11.60 -15.95 -11.55
N GLN A 555 -11.47 -16.03 -12.87
CA GLN A 555 -10.44 -16.79 -13.57
C GLN A 555 -9.52 -15.83 -14.31
N TYR A 556 -8.21 -16.00 -14.18
CA TYR A 556 -7.25 -15.15 -14.88
C TYR A 556 -6.12 -15.96 -15.48
N SER A 557 -5.52 -15.39 -16.53
CA SER A 557 -4.29 -15.89 -17.12
C SER A 557 -3.41 -14.73 -17.57
N GLU A 558 -2.10 -14.91 -17.42
CA GLU A 558 -1.09 -13.96 -17.83
C GLU A 558 -0.03 -14.67 -18.66
N LEU A 559 0.38 -14.04 -19.75
CA LEU A 559 1.53 -14.41 -20.57
C LEU A 559 2.46 -13.21 -20.70
N ARG A 560 3.75 -13.42 -20.47
CA ARG A 560 4.80 -12.41 -20.63
C ARG A 560 5.97 -12.94 -21.44
N TYR A 561 6.49 -12.08 -22.30
CA TYR A 561 7.75 -12.29 -23.00
C TYR A 561 8.73 -11.17 -22.68
N LEU A 562 9.95 -11.54 -22.29
CA LEU A 562 10.99 -10.63 -21.85
C LEU A 562 12.17 -10.65 -22.84
N TRP A 563 12.45 -9.51 -23.48
CA TRP A 563 13.73 -9.28 -24.15
C TRP A 563 14.70 -8.72 -23.12
N GLN A 564 15.46 -9.62 -22.50
CA GLN A 564 16.32 -9.32 -21.35
C GLN A 564 17.74 -8.91 -21.73
N VAL A 565 18.09 -9.01 -23.01
CA VAL A 565 19.42 -8.69 -23.53
C VAL A 565 19.31 -7.37 -24.32
N PRO A 566 20.14 -6.36 -23.99
CA PRO A 566 20.18 -5.11 -24.74
C PRO A 566 20.51 -5.29 -26.21
N THR A 567 20.06 -4.33 -27.02
CA THR A 567 20.41 -4.22 -28.44
C THR A 567 20.88 -2.80 -28.76
N LYS A 568 21.15 -2.50 -30.03
CA LYS A 568 21.49 -1.13 -30.48
C LYS A 568 20.31 -0.13 -30.42
N ILE A 569 19.12 -0.55 -29.99
CA ILE A 569 17.90 0.29 -29.98
C ILE A 569 17.30 0.40 -28.57
N TYR A 570 17.31 -0.69 -27.80
CA TYR A 570 16.68 -0.77 -26.48
C TYR A 570 17.57 -1.49 -25.46
N ARG A 571 17.38 -1.19 -24.17
CA ARG A 571 17.98 -1.92 -23.04
C ARG A 571 17.19 -3.19 -22.72
N ASN A 572 15.86 -3.10 -22.66
CA ASN A 572 14.98 -4.26 -22.55
C ASN A 572 13.55 -3.93 -23.02
N ILE A 573 12.79 -4.98 -23.34
CA ILE A 573 11.37 -4.91 -23.67
C ILE A 573 10.62 -5.99 -22.91
N GLU A 574 9.45 -5.66 -22.38
CA GLU A 574 8.47 -6.60 -21.83
C GLU A 574 7.16 -6.47 -22.60
N LEU A 575 6.65 -7.58 -23.12
CA LEU A 575 5.28 -7.68 -23.61
C LEU A 575 4.47 -8.56 -22.65
N ARG A 576 3.25 -8.13 -22.33
CA ARG A 576 2.33 -8.81 -21.41
C ARG A 576 0.94 -8.87 -22.03
N LEU A 577 0.35 -10.06 -22.02
CA LEU A 577 -1.05 -10.31 -22.32
C LEU A 577 -1.73 -10.85 -21.07
N GLU A 578 -2.82 -10.22 -20.65
CA GLU A 578 -3.63 -10.65 -19.51
C GLU A 578 -5.07 -10.87 -19.97
N GLN A 579 -5.68 -11.96 -19.51
CA GLN A 579 -7.11 -12.21 -19.64
C GLN A 579 -7.70 -12.48 -18.26
N ASN A 580 -8.87 -11.91 -17.99
CA ASN A 580 -9.58 -12.10 -16.74
C ASN A 580 -11.09 -12.26 -16.98
N THR A 581 -11.73 -13.20 -16.29
CA THR A 581 -13.17 -13.47 -16.39
C THR A 581 -13.78 -13.54 -15.00
N ALA A 582 -14.83 -12.78 -14.74
CA ALA A 582 -15.52 -12.75 -13.45
C ALA A 582 -16.96 -13.28 -13.58
N TYR A 583 -17.35 -14.12 -12.63
CA TYR A 583 -18.69 -14.67 -12.46
C TYR A 583 -19.21 -14.37 -11.06
N ASP A 584 -20.52 -14.46 -10.83
CA ASP A 584 -21.09 -14.57 -9.49
C ASP A 584 -21.46 -16.03 -9.13
N PHE A 585 -21.85 -16.28 -7.88
CA PHE A 585 -22.23 -17.61 -7.41
C PHE A 585 -23.57 -18.11 -7.98
N GLY A 586 -24.30 -17.25 -8.71
CA GLY A 586 -25.40 -17.64 -9.58
C GLY A 586 -24.95 -18.20 -10.94
N GLU A 587 -23.64 -18.40 -11.14
CA GLU A 587 -23.00 -18.80 -12.40
C GLU A 587 -23.15 -17.76 -13.54
N ASN A 588 -23.52 -16.51 -13.24
CA ASN A 588 -23.66 -15.47 -14.26
C ASN A 588 -22.30 -14.87 -14.62
N LEU A 589 -22.00 -14.75 -15.93
CA LEU A 589 -20.81 -14.06 -16.41
C LEU A 589 -20.96 -12.54 -16.21
N ASN A 590 -20.15 -11.96 -15.32
CA ASN A 590 -20.16 -10.54 -14.96
C ASN A 590 -19.15 -9.70 -15.73
N LYS A 591 -18.03 -10.27 -16.18
CA LYS A 591 -17.01 -9.49 -16.89
C LYS A 591 -16.05 -10.40 -17.63
N LEU A 592 -15.65 -10.00 -18.83
CA LEU A 592 -14.49 -10.51 -19.53
C LEU A 592 -13.56 -9.33 -19.85
N SER A 593 -12.31 -9.43 -19.43
CA SER A 593 -11.29 -8.41 -19.64
C SER A 593 -10.09 -9.01 -20.37
N THR A 594 -9.56 -8.25 -21.32
CA THR A 594 -8.29 -8.57 -21.98
C THR A 594 -7.43 -7.32 -22.05
N GLU A 595 -6.17 -7.41 -21.66
CA GLU A 595 -5.20 -6.31 -21.73
C GLU A 595 -3.92 -6.79 -22.42
N PHE A 596 -3.44 -5.99 -23.37
CA PHE A 596 -2.08 -6.05 -23.87
C PHE A 596 -1.29 -4.87 -23.34
N ARG A 597 -0.07 -5.11 -22.87
CA ARG A 597 0.88 -4.10 -22.38
C ARG A 597 2.25 -4.33 -22.98
N ALA A 598 2.89 -3.23 -23.37
CA ALA A 598 4.27 -3.16 -23.82
C ALA A 598 5.04 -2.15 -22.96
N ARG A 599 6.15 -2.58 -22.36
CA ARG A 599 7.10 -1.72 -21.66
C ARG A 599 8.44 -1.78 -22.39
N LEU A 600 8.98 -0.61 -22.70
CA LEU A 600 10.23 -0.45 -23.43
C LEU A 600 11.14 0.46 -22.61
N ASN A 601 12.38 0.02 -22.41
CA ASN A 601 13.46 0.87 -21.89
C ASN A 601 14.44 1.14 -23.03
N TRP A 602 14.56 2.40 -23.41
CA TRP A 602 15.42 2.86 -24.50
C TRP A 602 16.88 2.96 -24.04
N LEU A 603 17.82 3.04 -24.99
CA LEU A 603 19.26 3.14 -24.68
C LEU A 603 19.62 4.37 -23.83
N ASN A 604 18.93 5.49 -24.05
CA ASN A 604 19.10 6.74 -23.33
C ASN A 604 18.36 6.78 -21.98
N ASN A 605 18.01 5.63 -21.40
CA ASN A 605 17.25 5.50 -20.13
C ASN A 605 15.81 6.05 -20.15
N TRP A 606 15.29 6.48 -21.30
CA TRP A 606 13.87 6.81 -21.39
C TRP A 606 13.05 5.53 -21.32
N ASP A 607 11.85 5.62 -20.77
CA ASP A 607 10.90 4.51 -20.75
C ASP A 607 9.62 4.86 -21.53
N THR A 608 9.01 3.84 -22.11
CA THR A 608 7.69 3.94 -22.72
C THR A 608 6.83 2.76 -22.30
N ASN A 609 5.64 3.06 -21.78
CA ASN A 609 4.68 2.06 -21.35
C ASN A 609 3.35 2.31 -22.08
N ILE A 610 2.97 1.37 -22.94
CA ILE A 610 1.75 1.41 -23.72
C ILE A 610 0.90 0.22 -23.32
N GLY A 611 -0.38 0.42 -23.07
CA GLY A 611 -1.29 -0.71 -22.94
C GLY A 611 -2.69 -0.38 -23.43
N PHE A 612 -3.34 -1.38 -24.00
CA PHE A 612 -4.70 -1.27 -24.46
C PHE A 612 -5.47 -2.53 -24.07
N GLY A 613 -6.77 -2.39 -23.86
CA GLY A 613 -7.60 -3.50 -23.46
C GLY A 613 -9.07 -3.24 -23.65
N THR A 614 -9.84 -4.28 -23.38
CA THR A 614 -11.29 -4.30 -23.49
C THR A 614 -11.90 -4.94 -22.26
N ASN A 615 -13.06 -4.45 -21.86
CA ASN A 615 -13.97 -5.05 -20.92
C ASN A 615 -15.28 -5.32 -21.66
N SER A 616 -15.64 -6.59 -21.80
CA SER A 616 -16.87 -7.03 -22.44
C SER A 616 -17.79 -7.78 -21.47
N ASN A 617 -19.08 -7.78 -21.79
CA ASN A 617 -20.14 -8.41 -21.00
C ASN A 617 -20.10 -7.96 -19.54
N VAL A 618 -20.08 -6.64 -19.33
CA VAL A 618 -19.88 -6.01 -18.01
C VAL A 618 -21.22 -5.91 -17.30
N TYR A 619 -21.38 -6.66 -16.23
CA TYR A 619 -22.51 -6.57 -15.32
C TYR A 619 -22.03 -6.29 -13.90
N GLU A 620 -22.79 -5.45 -13.20
CA GLU A 620 -22.43 -4.97 -11.87
C GLU A 620 -23.57 -5.26 -10.89
N ASN A 621 -23.28 -6.12 -9.90
CA ASN A 621 -24.25 -6.56 -8.88
C ASN A 621 -24.48 -5.49 -7.80
N SER A 622 -23.53 -4.57 -7.58
CA SER A 622 -23.58 -3.56 -6.53
C SER A 622 -23.98 -2.16 -7.03
N PHE A 623 -24.07 -1.95 -8.34
CA PHE A 623 -24.25 -0.63 -8.97
C PHE A 623 -25.51 0.10 -8.48
N LEU A 624 -26.64 -0.63 -8.38
CA LEU A 624 -27.92 -0.09 -7.92
C LEU A 624 -28.10 -0.19 -6.39
N ARG A 625 -27.02 -0.42 -5.62
CA ARG A 625 -26.99 -0.41 -4.15
C ARG A 625 -28.10 -1.27 -3.52
N GLY A 626 -28.14 -2.54 -3.91
CA GLY A 626 -29.16 -3.51 -3.52
C GLY A 626 -30.30 -3.70 -4.52
N GLY A 627 -30.34 -2.91 -5.60
CA GLY A 627 -31.22 -3.13 -6.74
C GLY A 627 -30.74 -4.23 -7.69
N PRO A 628 -31.49 -4.51 -8.76
CA PRO A 628 -31.15 -5.57 -9.71
C PRO A 628 -29.77 -5.36 -10.35
N ARG A 629 -29.20 -6.43 -10.90
CA ARG A 629 -27.94 -6.42 -11.66
C ARG A 629 -28.02 -5.46 -12.84
N TRP A 630 -27.01 -4.62 -12.96
CA TRP A 630 -26.93 -3.60 -14.01
C TRP A 630 -26.00 -4.04 -15.14
N HIS A 631 -26.43 -3.89 -16.40
CA HIS A 631 -25.58 -4.10 -17.57
C HIS A 631 -24.90 -2.79 -17.98
N SER A 632 -23.59 -2.72 -17.76
CA SER A 632 -22.75 -1.61 -18.22
C SER A 632 -22.26 -1.89 -19.64
N PRO A 633 -22.27 -0.91 -20.57
CA PRO A 633 -21.77 -1.15 -21.91
C PRO A 633 -20.29 -1.53 -21.91
N ASN A 634 -19.93 -2.39 -22.86
CA ASN A 634 -18.55 -2.79 -23.08
C ASN A 634 -17.67 -1.55 -23.26
N ASN A 635 -16.46 -1.58 -22.69
CA ASN A 635 -15.54 -0.45 -22.80
C ASN A 635 -14.15 -0.89 -23.23
N TYR A 636 -13.46 0.02 -23.90
CA TYR A 636 -12.07 -0.12 -24.27
C TYR A 636 -11.26 0.95 -23.54
N PHE A 637 -10.01 0.63 -23.25
CA PHE A 637 -9.09 1.56 -22.64
C PHE A 637 -7.72 1.51 -23.32
N LEU A 638 -7.05 2.65 -23.30
CA LEU A 638 -5.70 2.86 -23.80
C LEU A 638 -4.96 3.71 -22.78
N TYR A 639 -3.72 3.35 -22.47
CA TYR A 639 -2.82 4.24 -21.76
C TYR A 639 -1.45 4.26 -22.42
N THR A 640 -0.85 5.44 -22.41
CA THR A 640 0.51 5.67 -22.88
C THR A 640 1.23 6.53 -21.86
N PHE A 641 2.40 6.09 -21.43
CA PHE A 641 3.32 6.87 -20.61
C PHE A 641 4.69 6.93 -21.27
N VAL A 642 5.32 8.09 -21.18
CA VAL A 642 6.71 8.32 -21.59
C VAL A 642 7.42 9.00 -20.43
N GLY A 643 8.53 8.41 -19.99
CA GLY A 643 9.41 8.99 -18.97
C GLY A 643 10.78 9.29 -19.55
N SER A 644 11.37 10.41 -19.13
CA SER A 644 12.79 10.70 -19.38
C SER A 644 13.68 9.99 -18.35
N ASP A 645 14.99 10.05 -18.58
CA ASP A 645 15.99 9.50 -17.66
C ASP A 645 15.92 10.13 -16.25
N GLU A 646 15.55 9.34 -15.24
CA GLU A 646 15.45 9.75 -13.83
C GLU A 646 16.80 10.05 -13.17
N THR A 647 17.90 9.64 -13.81
CA THR A 647 19.25 9.89 -13.32
C THR A 647 19.72 11.32 -13.60
N GLN A 648 19.03 12.05 -14.49
CA GLN A 648 19.32 13.44 -14.81
C GLN A 648 18.85 14.40 -13.70
N LYS A 649 19.36 15.63 -13.69
CA LYS A 649 18.93 16.65 -12.73
C LYS A 649 17.47 17.03 -12.91
N PHE A 650 16.97 17.02 -14.14
CA PHE A 650 15.55 17.20 -14.43
C PHE A 650 15.04 15.96 -15.13
N SER A 651 13.99 15.36 -14.60
CA SER A 651 13.26 14.29 -15.24
C SER A 651 11.77 14.59 -15.26
N PHE A 652 11.08 14.02 -16.23
CA PHE A 652 9.64 14.16 -16.36
C PHE A 652 9.00 12.85 -16.78
N ARG A 653 7.70 12.72 -16.47
CA ARG A 653 6.84 11.66 -16.96
C ARG A 653 5.54 12.25 -17.46
N LEU A 654 5.21 11.95 -18.70
CA LEU A 654 3.94 12.30 -19.33
C LEU A 654 3.09 11.04 -19.44
N GLY A 655 1.80 11.17 -19.14
CA GLY A 655 0.84 10.08 -19.21
C GLY A 655 -0.49 10.53 -19.78
N TYR A 656 -1.06 9.70 -20.63
CA TYR A 656 -2.43 9.83 -21.12
C TYR A 656 -3.15 8.51 -20.94
N VAL A 657 -4.32 8.52 -20.30
CA VAL A 657 -5.19 7.36 -20.17
C VAL A 657 -6.58 7.72 -20.68
N GLN A 658 -7.09 6.91 -21.60
CA GLN A 658 -8.43 7.00 -22.13
C GLN A 658 -9.19 5.72 -21.82
N SER A 659 -10.46 5.87 -21.43
CA SER A 659 -11.42 4.78 -21.40
C SER A 659 -12.73 5.28 -22.02
N LYS A 660 -13.34 4.48 -22.90
CA LYS A 660 -14.60 4.81 -23.56
C LYS A 660 -15.46 3.56 -23.71
N SER A 661 -16.75 3.69 -23.43
CA SER A 661 -17.73 2.63 -23.62
C SER A 661 -18.42 2.72 -24.98
N GLN A 662 -19.07 1.62 -25.36
CA GLN A 662 -20.09 1.61 -26.40
C GLN A 662 -21.22 2.59 -26.06
N GLU A 663 -21.94 3.06 -27.08
CA GLU A 663 -23.04 4.04 -26.98
C GLU A 663 -22.64 5.37 -26.29
N GLU A 664 -21.33 5.59 -26.11
CA GLU A 664 -20.73 6.72 -25.39
C GLU A 664 -21.36 6.98 -24.00
N VAL A 665 -21.79 5.92 -23.31
CA VAL A 665 -22.33 6.03 -21.93
C VAL A 665 -21.26 6.50 -20.96
N PHE A 666 -20.03 5.99 -21.08
CA PHE A 666 -18.90 6.38 -20.25
C PHE A 666 -17.72 6.80 -21.11
N LYS A 667 -17.09 7.93 -20.74
CA LYS A 667 -15.83 8.40 -21.33
C LYS A 667 -14.99 9.03 -20.24
N SER A 668 -13.73 8.61 -20.11
CA SER A 668 -12.77 9.18 -19.18
C SER A 668 -11.46 9.47 -19.89
N ASN A 669 -10.95 10.69 -19.73
CA ASN A 669 -9.60 11.07 -20.17
C ASN A 669 -8.83 11.56 -18.95
N ARG A 670 -7.61 11.05 -18.77
CA ARG A 670 -6.72 11.39 -17.67
C ARG A 670 -5.37 11.77 -18.22
N TYR A 671 -4.90 12.94 -17.80
CA TYR A 671 -3.62 13.52 -18.15
C TYR A 671 -2.77 13.53 -16.89
N VAL A 672 -1.56 12.99 -17.01
CA VAL A 672 -0.59 12.90 -15.91
C VAL A 672 0.66 13.62 -16.36
N PHE A 673 1.12 14.57 -15.55
CA PHE A 673 2.41 15.21 -15.72
C PHE A 673 3.14 15.17 -14.39
N ARG A 674 4.32 14.56 -14.40
CA ARG A 674 5.20 14.45 -13.24
C ARG A 674 6.54 15.03 -13.58
N THR A 675 7.13 15.77 -12.66
CA THR A 675 8.51 16.23 -12.78
C THR A 675 9.27 15.96 -11.49
N ASN A 676 10.56 15.74 -11.65
CA ASN A 676 11.51 15.77 -10.55
C ASN A 676 12.69 16.66 -10.96
N TYR A 677 13.07 17.57 -10.07
CA TYR A 677 14.16 18.50 -10.28
C TYR A 677 15.11 18.47 -9.08
N GLN A 678 16.37 18.15 -9.34
CA GLN A 678 17.49 18.12 -8.40
C GLN A 678 18.48 19.23 -8.77
N PRO A 679 18.23 20.50 -8.38
CA PRO A 679 19.12 21.61 -8.70
C PRO A 679 20.56 21.39 -8.16
N PHE A 680 20.66 20.89 -6.93
CA PHE A 680 21.91 20.54 -6.24
C PHE A 680 21.67 19.35 -5.30
N ASP A 681 22.74 18.75 -4.79
CA ASP A 681 22.70 17.43 -4.14
C ASP A 681 21.77 17.37 -2.92
N ALA A 682 21.71 18.43 -2.12
CA ALA A 682 20.89 18.50 -0.91
C ALA A 682 19.41 18.83 -1.13
N PHE A 683 18.98 19.18 -2.35
CA PHE A 683 17.62 19.69 -2.58
C PHE A 683 16.95 19.05 -3.79
N SER A 684 15.77 18.47 -3.56
CA SER A 684 14.91 17.90 -4.61
C SER A 684 13.52 18.52 -4.59
N ILE A 685 12.95 18.76 -5.76
CA ILE A 685 11.57 19.21 -5.95
C ILE A 685 10.85 18.21 -6.85
N SER A 686 9.68 17.73 -6.45
CA SER A 686 8.80 16.98 -7.34
C SER A 686 7.44 17.66 -7.47
N LEU A 687 6.89 17.64 -8.68
CA LEU A 687 5.55 18.14 -8.99
C LEU A 687 4.78 17.07 -9.75
N ASP A 688 3.73 16.55 -9.12
CA ASP A 688 2.84 15.55 -9.71
C ASP A 688 1.46 16.17 -9.93
N THR A 689 1.08 16.42 -11.18
CA THR A 689 -0.25 16.92 -11.54
C THR A 689 -1.03 15.87 -12.32
N GLU A 690 -2.25 15.61 -11.89
CA GLU A 690 -3.23 14.77 -12.56
C GLU A 690 -4.50 15.59 -12.82
N PHE A 691 -4.90 15.66 -14.10
CA PHE A 691 -6.21 16.16 -14.49
C PHE A 691 -7.01 15.02 -15.10
N ARG A 692 -8.24 14.83 -14.64
CA ARG A 692 -9.15 13.82 -15.17
C ARG A 692 -10.51 14.44 -15.45
N LYS A 693 -11.04 14.11 -16.62
CA LYS A 693 -12.39 14.45 -17.04
C LYS A 693 -13.15 13.18 -17.38
N THR A 694 -14.28 12.98 -16.73
CA THR A 694 -15.13 11.81 -16.87
C THR A 694 -16.57 12.24 -17.16
N THR A 695 -17.15 11.74 -18.25
CA THR A 695 -18.57 11.86 -18.55
C THR A 695 -19.19 10.47 -18.40
N ASN A 696 -20.26 10.35 -17.61
CA ASN A 696 -21.00 9.11 -17.42
C ASN A 696 -22.51 9.37 -17.49
N LYS A 697 -23.21 8.81 -18.49
CA LYS A 697 -24.66 8.98 -18.71
C LYS A 697 -25.54 8.23 -17.69
N ALA A 698 -24.95 7.37 -16.85
CA ALA A 698 -25.68 6.44 -15.99
C ALA A 698 -25.28 6.54 -14.52
N GLN A 699 -24.69 7.64 -14.05
CA GLN A 699 -24.21 7.74 -12.66
C GLN A 699 -25.36 7.58 -11.66
N TYR A 700 -25.20 6.67 -10.70
CA TYR A 700 -26.19 6.47 -9.64
C TYR A 700 -26.38 7.74 -8.81
N VAL A 701 -27.64 8.15 -8.60
CA VAL A 701 -28.01 9.29 -7.78
C VAL A 701 -28.64 8.82 -6.47
N THR A 702 -29.78 8.12 -6.56
CA THR A 702 -30.54 7.70 -5.38
C THR A 702 -31.47 6.53 -5.68
N LYS A 703 -32.10 6.00 -4.63
CA LYS A 703 -33.22 5.08 -4.68
C LYS A 703 -34.39 5.70 -3.91
N VAL A 704 -35.56 5.75 -4.52
CA VAL A 704 -36.79 6.27 -3.92
C VAL A 704 -37.93 5.28 -4.09
N ASP A 705 -38.94 5.41 -3.24
CA ASP A 705 -40.13 4.57 -3.25
C ASP A 705 -41.23 5.30 -4.00
N PHE A 706 -41.86 4.63 -4.97
CA PHE A 706 -42.98 5.15 -5.74
C PHE A 706 -44.04 4.05 -5.86
N ASP A 707 -45.15 4.24 -5.15
CA ASP A 707 -46.18 3.22 -4.93
C ASP A 707 -45.58 1.88 -4.44
N ALA A 708 -45.81 0.80 -5.20
CA ALA A 708 -45.29 -0.54 -4.90
C ALA A 708 -43.91 -0.81 -5.53
N GLU A 709 -43.36 0.13 -6.30
CA GLU A 709 -42.11 -0.04 -7.03
C GLU A 709 -40.97 0.81 -6.45
N LYS A 710 -39.74 0.33 -6.65
CA LYS A 710 -38.53 1.09 -6.31
C LYS A 710 -38.03 1.80 -7.56
N ARG A 711 -37.85 3.12 -7.49
CA ARG A 711 -37.22 3.92 -8.55
C ARG A 711 -35.74 4.09 -8.25
N TYR A 712 -34.90 3.54 -9.13
CA TYR A 712 -33.45 3.77 -9.10
C TYR A 712 -33.12 4.90 -10.04
N VAL A 713 -32.81 6.07 -9.47
CA VAL A 713 -32.56 7.29 -10.23
C VAL A 713 -31.08 7.37 -10.59
N LEU A 714 -30.82 7.56 -11.88
CA LEU A 714 -29.51 7.80 -12.46
C LEU A 714 -29.47 9.21 -13.08
N GLY A 715 -28.28 9.74 -13.29
CA GLY A 715 -28.07 10.99 -14.01
C GLY A 715 -26.82 10.96 -14.87
N LYS A 716 -26.77 11.79 -15.89
CA LYS A 716 -25.53 12.06 -16.61
C LYS A 716 -24.66 12.98 -15.75
N ILE A 717 -23.48 12.52 -15.37
CA ILE A 717 -22.48 13.35 -14.68
C ILE A 717 -21.36 13.77 -15.64
N ASP A 718 -21.02 15.05 -15.62
CA ASP A 718 -19.75 15.57 -16.10
C ASP A 718 -18.86 15.89 -14.89
N ASN A 719 -17.89 15.02 -14.64
CA ASN A 719 -16.98 15.08 -13.51
C ASN A 719 -15.58 15.52 -13.94
N GLU A 720 -15.00 16.48 -13.23
CA GLU A 720 -13.65 16.98 -13.44
C GLU A 720 -12.90 16.98 -12.11
N THR A 721 -11.72 16.37 -12.10
CA THR A 721 -10.85 16.32 -10.93
C THR A 721 -9.46 16.80 -11.30
N TRP A 722 -8.90 17.68 -10.49
CA TRP A 722 -7.52 18.14 -10.59
C TRP A 722 -6.84 17.92 -9.25
N THR A 723 -5.76 17.16 -9.26
CA THR A 723 -4.86 17.02 -8.12
C THR A 723 -3.47 17.47 -8.51
N THR A 724 -2.86 18.34 -7.71
CA THR A 724 -1.43 18.67 -7.83
C THR A 724 -0.76 18.34 -6.52
N THR A 725 0.36 17.63 -6.54
CA THR A 725 1.19 17.36 -5.37
C THR A 725 2.56 17.97 -5.60
N LEU A 726 2.98 18.83 -4.69
CA LEU A 726 4.29 19.45 -4.65
C LEU A 726 5.05 18.90 -3.45
N ARG A 727 6.24 18.34 -3.68
CA ARG A 727 7.15 17.92 -2.61
C ARG A 727 8.47 18.64 -2.77
N MET A 728 9.00 19.16 -1.67
CA MET A 728 10.34 19.71 -1.61
C MET A 728 11.08 19.07 -0.45
N ASN A 729 12.25 18.52 -0.70
CA ASN A 729 13.10 17.93 0.34
C ASN A 729 14.44 18.63 0.33
N TYR A 730 14.80 19.22 1.47
CA TYR A 730 16.10 19.84 1.70
C TYR A 730 16.80 19.15 2.87
N SER A 731 17.90 18.44 2.60
CA SER A 731 18.65 17.69 3.61
C SER A 731 19.98 18.38 3.89
N LEU A 732 20.24 18.74 5.15
CA LEU A 732 21.55 19.27 5.58
C LEU A 732 22.54 18.14 5.89
N SER A 733 22.00 17.01 6.34
CA SER A 733 22.71 15.74 6.55
C SER A 733 21.69 14.61 6.42
N PRO A 734 22.11 13.33 6.37
CA PRO A 734 21.16 12.21 6.39
C PRO A 734 20.24 12.20 7.64
N ASN A 735 20.65 12.88 8.71
CA ASN A 735 19.98 12.93 10.00
C ASN A 735 19.20 14.24 10.25
N PHE A 736 19.28 15.23 9.35
CA PHE A 736 18.61 16.52 9.51
C PHE A 736 18.02 17.02 8.19
N SER A 737 16.70 17.14 8.11
CA SER A 737 15.99 17.49 6.89
C SER A 737 14.79 18.40 7.11
N PHE A 738 14.52 19.26 6.13
CA PHE A 738 13.29 20.00 5.93
C PHE A 738 12.50 19.35 4.78
N GLN A 739 11.22 19.08 5.02
CA GLN A 739 10.35 18.44 4.04
C GLN A 739 9.07 19.26 3.94
N PHE A 740 8.75 19.70 2.73
CA PHE A 740 7.49 20.37 2.43
C PHE A 740 6.65 19.46 1.54
N TYR A 741 5.38 19.33 1.90
CA TYR A 741 4.35 18.67 1.14
C TYR A 741 3.19 19.65 0.95
N GLY A 742 2.67 19.75 -0.26
CA GLY A 742 1.47 20.52 -0.57
C GLY A 742 0.62 19.81 -1.60
N GLN A 743 -0.64 19.58 -1.30
CA GLN A 743 -1.60 18.94 -2.20
C GLN A 743 -2.92 19.71 -2.24
N PRO A 744 -3.12 20.61 -3.22
CA PRO A 744 -4.45 21.01 -3.62
C PRO A 744 -5.14 19.87 -4.40
N PHE A 745 -6.36 19.56 -3.98
CA PHE A 745 -7.28 18.63 -4.62
C PHE A 745 -8.59 19.35 -4.91
N ILE A 746 -9.08 19.24 -6.13
CA ILE A 746 -10.36 19.82 -6.54
C ILE A 746 -11.13 18.78 -7.32
N ALA A 747 -12.40 18.60 -6.99
CA ALA A 747 -13.32 17.72 -7.68
C ALA A 747 -14.65 18.43 -7.89
N ARG A 748 -15.20 18.33 -9.10
CA ARG A 748 -16.46 18.96 -9.49
C ARG A 748 -17.28 18.03 -10.34
N GLY A 749 -18.50 17.72 -9.90
CA GLY A 749 -19.46 16.91 -10.64
C GLY A 749 -20.75 17.69 -10.88
N ARG A 750 -21.18 17.79 -12.14
CA ARG A 750 -22.48 18.35 -12.53
C ARG A 750 -23.36 17.28 -13.14
N TYR A 751 -24.58 17.17 -12.65
CA TYR A 751 -25.57 16.21 -13.10
C TYR A 751 -26.62 16.87 -13.99
N ALA A 752 -26.99 16.15 -15.03
CA ALA A 752 -28.05 16.50 -15.96
C ALA A 752 -28.73 15.21 -16.45
N ASP A 753 -29.73 15.34 -17.33
CA ASP A 753 -30.37 14.23 -18.04
C ASP A 753 -30.75 13.09 -17.07
N PHE A 754 -31.53 13.42 -16.03
CA PHE A 754 -31.96 12.45 -15.03
C PHE A 754 -32.89 11.40 -15.64
N LYS A 755 -32.79 10.18 -15.13
CA LYS A 755 -33.52 9.01 -15.63
C LYS A 755 -33.76 8.02 -14.51
N TYR A 756 -34.71 7.11 -14.68
CA TYR A 756 -34.86 5.96 -13.81
C TYR A 756 -34.62 4.66 -14.56
N VAL A 757 -34.18 3.64 -13.83
CA VAL A 757 -33.96 2.30 -14.36
C VAL A 757 -35.30 1.66 -14.75
N ASN A 758 -35.36 1.15 -15.98
CA ASN A 758 -36.45 0.35 -16.53
C ASN A 758 -36.05 -1.13 -16.58
N THR A 759 -35.39 -1.58 -17.64
CA THR A 759 -34.87 -2.96 -17.75
C THR A 759 -33.35 -2.99 -17.59
N PRO A 760 -32.79 -3.15 -16.37
CA PRO A 760 -31.38 -2.89 -16.08
C PRO A 760 -30.40 -3.80 -16.83
N THR A 761 -30.86 -4.94 -17.33
CA THR A 761 -30.06 -5.92 -18.09
C THR A 761 -30.26 -5.84 -19.60
N ALA A 762 -31.02 -4.87 -20.12
CA ALA A 762 -31.23 -4.72 -21.55
C ALA A 762 -29.91 -4.44 -22.28
N SER A 763 -29.80 -4.88 -23.54
CA SER A 763 -28.56 -4.75 -24.33
C SER A 763 -28.24 -3.31 -24.70
N ARG A 764 -29.24 -2.53 -25.15
CA ARG A 764 -29.07 -1.11 -25.51
C ARG A 764 -29.29 -0.22 -24.29
N PHE A 765 -28.54 0.88 -24.19
CA PHE A 765 -28.65 1.79 -23.05
C PHE A 765 -30.03 2.42 -22.92
N GLU A 766 -30.65 2.80 -24.03
CA GLU A 766 -31.98 3.43 -24.06
C GLU A 766 -33.09 2.50 -23.55
N ASP A 767 -32.94 1.18 -23.68
CA ASP A 767 -33.92 0.23 -23.16
C ASP A 767 -33.73 -0.02 -21.65
N ARG A 768 -32.58 0.38 -21.09
CA ARG A 768 -32.28 0.22 -19.66
C ARG A 768 -32.88 1.30 -18.78
N VAL A 769 -33.21 2.45 -19.36
CA VAL A 769 -33.56 3.67 -18.62
C VAL A 769 -34.70 4.41 -19.30
N ASN A 770 -35.55 5.03 -18.50
CA ASN A 770 -36.53 6.01 -18.98
C ASN A 770 -36.06 7.39 -18.52
N GLU A 771 -35.86 8.31 -19.46
CA GLU A 771 -35.41 9.68 -19.16
C GLU A 771 -36.60 10.55 -18.73
N TYR A 772 -36.40 11.41 -17.73
CA TYR A 772 -37.39 12.41 -17.36
C TYR A 772 -37.39 13.54 -18.39
N ASN A 773 -38.58 13.94 -18.83
CA ASN A 773 -38.71 15.13 -19.67
C ASN A 773 -38.87 16.42 -18.84
N THR A 774 -38.81 17.57 -19.51
CA THR A 774 -38.89 18.90 -18.86
C THR A 774 -40.19 19.16 -18.11
N ASN A 775 -41.27 18.45 -18.42
CA ASN A 775 -42.55 18.61 -17.74
C ASN A 775 -42.63 17.75 -16.47
N GLN A 776 -41.77 16.74 -16.33
CA GLN A 776 -41.74 15.83 -15.19
C GLN A 776 -40.77 16.28 -14.10
N LEU A 777 -39.85 17.20 -14.39
CA LEU A 777 -38.76 17.56 -13.48
C LEU A 777 -38.76 19.05 -13.19
N THR A 778 -38.91 19.40 -11.91
CA THR A 778 -38.86 20.79 -11.43
C THR A 778 -37.73 20.94 -10.41
N ALA A 779 -36.85 21.93 -10.61
CA ALA A 779 -35.82 22.27 -9.64
C ALA A 779 -36.40 23.22 -8.57
N GLY A 780 -36.07 22.98 -7.31
CA GLY A 780 -36.56 23.78 -6.18
C GLY A 780 -35.69 23.67 -4.94
N PHE A 781 -36.24 24.07 -3.81
CA PHE A 781 -35.63 23.95 -2.49
C PHE A 781 -36.59 23.23 -1.55
N ASP A 782 -36.06 22.36 -0.68
CA ASP A 782 -36.85 21.77 0.40
C ASP A 782 -37.05 22.77 1.55
N ALA A 783 -37.79 22.34 2.59
CA ALA A 783 -38.07 23.17 3.76
C ALA A 783 -36.81 23.60 4.54
N ASP A 784 -35.71 22.84 4.39
CA ASP A 784 -34.40 23.13 5.00
C ASP A 784 -33.50 23.93 4.06
N ASN A 785 -34.06 24.47 2.97
CA ASN A 785 -33.37 25.25 1.94
C ASN A 785 -32.26 24.46 1.20
N ASN A 786 -32.35 23.12 1.15
CA ASN A 786 -31.49 22.31 0.29
C ASN A 786 -32.05 22.28 -1.13
N ALA A 787 -31.17 22.39 -2.13
CA ALA A 787 -31.57 22.25 -3.52
C ALA A 787 -32.06 20.82 -3.81
N ILE A 788 -33.23 20.70 -4.43
CA ILE A 788 -33.89 19.43 -4.77
C ILE A 788 -34.38 19.42 -6.22
N TYR A 789 -34.63 18.21 -6.72
CA TYR A 789 -35.47 17.96 -7.88
C TYR A 789 -36.75 17.27 -7.44
N SER A 790 -37.89 17.87 -7.78
CA SER A 790 -39.22 17.30 -7.63
C SER A 790 -39.63 16.64 -8.94
N ILE A 791 -40.13 15.41 -8.86
CA ILE A 791 -40.53 14.60 -9.99
C ILE A 791 -42.05 14.40 -9.98
N ASP A 792 -42.69 14.75 -11.09
CA ASP A 792 -44.06 14.40 -11.48
C ASP A 792 -43.96 13.34 -12.59
N GLU A 793 -43.80 12.07 -12.21
CA GLU A 793 -43.67 10.96 -13.16
C GLU A 793 -44.98 10.75 -13.93
N THR A 794 -46.13 10.94 -13.27
CA THR A 794 -47.48 10.72 -13.81
C THR A 794 -48.02 11.87 -14.68
N GLN A 795 -47.34 13.02 -14.71
CA GLN A 795 -47.71 14.23 -15.44
C GLN A 795 -49.07 14.80 -15.04
N ASN A 796 -49.45 14.67 -13.77
CA ASN A 796 -50.73 15.15 -13.24
C ASN A 796 -50.60 16.51 -12.51
N SER A 797 -49.43 17.15 -12.60
CA SER A 797 -49.05 18.39 -11.89
C SER A 797 -48.91 18.25 -10.37
N LEU A 798 -48.76 17.04 -9.84
CA LEU A 798 -48.46 16.75 -8.44
C LEU A 798 -47.06 16.13 -8.31
N GLU A 799 -46.37 16.44 -7.22
CA GLU A 799 -45.08 15.79 -6.90
C GLU A 799 -45.34 14.33 -6.51
N ASP A 800 -44.76 13.40 -7.26
CA ASP A 800 -44.75 11.97 -6.95
C ASP A 800 -43.64 11.64 -5.94
N TYR A 801 -42.44 12.16 -6.17
CA TYR A 801 -41.31 12.05 -5.25
C TYR A 801 -40.23 13.11 -5.55
N ARG A 802 -39.25 13.22 -4.67
CA ARG A 802 -38.13 14.17 -4.82
C ARG A 802 -36.80 13.60 -4.38
N PHE A 803 -35.71 14.19 -4.86
CA PHE A 803 -34.36 13.86 -4.42
C PHE A 803 -33.44 15.09 -4.37
N LYS A 804 -32.40 15.03 -3.53
CA LYS A 804 -31.42 16.11 -3.40
C LYS A 804 -30.67 16.31 -4.70
N LYS A 805 -30.42 17.57 -5.07
CA LYS A 805 -29.58 17.93 -6.20
C LYS A 805 -28.16 17.39 -5.96
N PRO A 806 -27.66 16.46 -6.80
CA PRO A 806 -26.42 15.72 -6.50
C PRO A 806 -25.14 16.42 -6.98
N ASP A 807 -25.25 17.63 -7.54
CA ASP A 807 -24.11 18.41 -7.98
C ASP A 807 -23.19 18.74 -6.82
N PHE A 808 -21.88 18.68 -7.05
CA PHE A 808 -20.90 19.00 -6.04
C PHE A 808 -19.69 19.74 -6.63
N SER A 809 -19.13 20.64 -5.84
CA SER A 809 -17.78 21.17 -6.01
C SER A 809 -17.10 21.10 -4.67
N PHE A 810 -16.00 20.35 -4.61
CA PHE A 810 -15.21 20.10 -3.42
C PHE A 810 -13.77 20.49 -3.69
N ALA A 811 -13.20 21.31 -2.82
CA ALA A 811 -11.77 21.57 -2.82
C ALA A 811 -11.18 21.25 -1.45
N GLN A 812 -9.96 20.75 -1.46
CA GLN A 812 -9.17 20.49 -0.27
C GLN A 812 -7.73 20.97 -0.50
N LEU A 813 -7.15 21.54 0.55
CA LEU A 813 -5.73 21.81 0.62
C LEU A 813 -5.16 21.10 1.84
N GLN A 814 -4.11 20.34 1.61
CA GLN A 814 -3.27 19.80 2.68
C GLN A 814 -1.85 20.29 2.46
N THR A 815 -1.29 20.99 3.44
CA THR A 815 0.11 21.42 3.43
C THR A 815 0.78 21.03 4.73
N ASN A 816 1.98 20.45 4.64
CA ASN A 816 2.79 20.05 5.78
C ASN A 816 4.23 20.53 5.57
N LEU A 817 4.80 21.18 6.58
CA LEU A 817 6.23 21.43 6.69
C LEU A 817 6.76 20.64 7.88
N VAL A 818 7.71 19.76 7.63
CA VAL A 818 8.30 18.86 8.63
C VAL A 818 9.79 19.14 8.73
N VAL A 819 10.25 19.48 9.92
CA VAL A 819 11.66 19.48 10.29
C VAL A 819 11.91 18.24 11.12
N ARG A 820 12.80 17.37 10.66
CA ARG A 820 13.21 16.15 11.38
C ARG A 820 14.68 16.23 11.73
N TRP A 821 14.99 15.93 12.98
CA TRP A 821 16.35 15.77 13.47
C TRP A 821 16.51 14.46 14.24
N GLU A 822 17.36 13.57 13.74
CA GLU A 822 17.85 12.41 14.47
C GLU A 822 19.17 12.77 15.15
N TYR A 823 19.11 13.10 16.44
CA TYR A 823 20.27 13.60 17.19
C TYR A 823 21.16 12.47 17.73
N ILE A 824 20.58 11.29 17.92
CA ILE A 824 21.24 10.02 18.25
C ILE A 824 20.49 8.91 17.47
N PRO A 825 21.14 7.84 16.99
CA PRO A 825 20.46 6.76 16.30
C PRO A 825 19.18 6.28 17.01
N GLY A 826 18.03 6.39 16.32
CA GLY A 826 16.71 6.02 16.85
C GLY A 826 16.04 7.02 17.80
N SER A 827 16.67 8.17 18.07
CA SER A 827 16.11 9.27 18.87
C SER A 827 15.91 10.51 18.01
N GLU A 828 14.66 10.95 17.90
CA GLU A 828 14.24 11.94 16.91
C GLU A 828 13.45 13.08 17.55
N LEU A 829 13.64 14.28 17.00
CA LEU A 829 12.82 15.45 17.22
C LEU A 829 12.13 15.84 15.92
N PHE A 830 10.82 16.05 15.98
CA PHE A 830 10.03 16.56 14.87
C PHE A 830 9.40 17.90 15.25
N PHE A 831 9.45 18.84 14.32
CA PHE A 831 8.62 20.01 14.30
C PHE A 831 7.77 19.96 13.04
N VAL A 832 6.44 19.95 13.21
CA VAL A 832 5.49 19.89 12.11
C VAL A 832 4.59 21.11 12.17
N TRP A 833 4.47 21.79 11.04
CA TRP A 833 3.39 22.73 10.79
C TRP A 833 2.52 22.14 9.68
N ALA A 834 1.28 21.84 10.03
CA ALA A 834 0.26 21.44 9.07
C ALA A 834 -0.73 22.59 8.91
N ARG A 835 -1.10 22.88 7.68
CA ARG A 835 -2.19 23.80 7.36
C ARG A 835 -3.08 23.17 6.32
N GLY A 836 -4.37 23.20 6.56
CA GLY A 836 -5.31 22.63 5.62
C GLY A 836 -6.75 22.96 5.91
N GLY A 837 -7.58 22.57 4.98
CA GLY A 837 -9.01 22.76 5.02
C GLY A 837 -9.65 22.13 3.81
N SER A 838 -10.93 21.90 3.91
CA SER A 838 -11.76 21.47 2.80
C SER A 838 -13.06 22.23 2.85
N ASP A 839 -13.57 22.58 1.69
CA ASP A 839 -14.83 23.28 1.57
C ASP A 839 -15.62 22.79 0.36
N SER A 840 -16.93 22.92 0.46
CA SER A 840 -17.87 22.65 -0.62
C SER A 840 -18.44 23.97 -1.12
N GLY A 841 -18.62 24.12 -2.43
CA GLY A 841 -19.10 25.39 -2.99
C GLY A 841 -19.85 25.20 -4.29
N ASN A 842 -19.97 26.29 -5.05
CA ASN A 842 -20.86 26.31 -6.21
C ASN A 842 -20.31 25.44 -7.36
N PRO A 843 -21.04 24.38 -7.79
CA PRO A 843 -20.66 23.53 -8.92
C PRO A 843 -20.58 24.24 -10.28
N GLU A 844 -21.14 25.44 -10.41
CA GLU A 844 -21.03 26.23 -11.65
C GLU A 844 -19.71 26.98 -11.80
N ASN A 845 -18.97 27.16 -10.70
CA ASN A 845 -17.66 27.81 -10.74
C ASN A 845 -16.63 26.95 -11.48
N SER A 846 -15.67 27.59 -12.15
CA SER A 846 -14.52 26.89 -12.74
C SER A 846 -13.66 26.24 -11.65
N LEU A 847 -12.83 25.25 -12.00
CA LEU A 847 -11.91 24.62 -11.02
C LEU A 847 -10.99 25.67 -10.37
N GLY A 848 -10.47 26.63 -11.14
CA GLY A 848 -9.60 27.69 -10.62
C GLY A 848 -10.31 28.65 -9.67
N SER A 849 -11.53 29.08 -10.00
CA SER A 849 -12.33 29.93 -9.09
C SER A 849 -12.81 29.19 -7.85
N SER A 850 -13.11 27.89 -7.98
CA SER A 850 -13.41 27.02 -6.84
C SER A 850 -12.21 26.97 -5.89
N LEU A 851 -11.00 26.74 -6.40
CA LEU A 851 -9.78 26.78 -5.59
C LEU A 851 -9.55 28.14 -4.89
N GLN A 852 -9.68 29.24 -5.63
CA GLN A 852 -9.54 30.60 -5.07
C GLN A 852 -10.50 30.79 -3.88
N ASN A 853 -11.78 30.58 -4.11
CA ASN A 853 -12.84 30.92 -3.15
C ASN A 853 -12.89 29.93 -1.98
N GLN A 854 -12.68 28.64 -2.23
CA GLN A 854 -12.84 27.56 -1.24
C GLN A 854 -11.57 27.26 -0.43
N ILE A 855 -10.39 27.64 -0.93
CA ILE A 855 -9.12 27.32 -0.27
C ILE A 855 -8.37 28.58 0.16
N PHE A 856 -8.17 29.54 -0.74
CA PHE A 856 -7.33 30.70 -0.43
C PHE A 856 -8.11 31.80 0.33
N GLU A 857 -9.42 31.89 0.12
CA GLU A 857 -10.30 32.82 0.83
C GLU A 857 -11.01 32.19 2.05
N ALA A 858 -11.04 30.85 2.14
CA ALA A 858 -11.63 30.13 3.27
C ALA A 858 -10.73 30.10 4.51
N SER A 859 -11.33 29.90 5.68
CA SER A 859 -10.60 29.70 6.92
C SER A 859 -9.91 28.33 6.93
N LEU A 860 -8.58 28.34 6.87
CA LEU A 860 -7.78 27.12 7.03
C LEU A 860 -7.45 26.90 8.51
N GLN A 861 -7.36 25.64 8.91
CA GLN A 861 -6.87 25.23 10.22
C GLN A 861 -5.34 25.11 10.17
N ASP A 862 -4.68 25.62 11.20
CA ASP A 862 -3.26 25.39 11.45
C ASP A 862 -3.10 24.43 12.62
N THR A 863 -2.19 23.47 12.48
CA THR A 863 -1.81 22.52 13.52
C THR A 863 -0.29 22.55 13.65
N PHE A 864 0.19 22.84 14.85
CA PHE A 864 1.62 22.83 15.19
C PHE A 864 1.89 21.64 16.10
N VAL A 865 2.85 20.80 15.73
CA VAL A 865 3.22 19.62 16.50
C VAL A 865 4.71 19.64 16.81
N ILE A 866 5.05 19.42 18.08
CA ILE A 866 6.39 19.06 18.50
C ILE A 866 6.34 17.64 19.02
N LYS A 867 7.14 16.75 18.43
CA LYS A 867 7.28 15.37 18.90
C LYS A 867 8.73 15.11 19.27
N ALA A 868 8.94 14.62 20.47
CA ALA A 868 10.24 14.17 20.94
C ALA A 868 10.19 12.66 21.23
N THR A 869 11.22 11.95 20.77
CA THR A 869 11.45 10.55 21.08
C THR A 869 12.86 10.39 21.60
N TYR A 870 13.05 9.47 22.54
CA TYR A 870 14.36 9.09 23.05
C TYR A 870 14.43 7.58 23.13
N ARG A 871 15.44 6.97 22.50
CA ARG A 871 15.60 5.52 22.48
C ARG A 871 16.71 5.09 23.45
N PHE A 872 16.31 4.31 24.44
CA PHE A 872 17.23 3.59 25.32
C PHE A 872 17.57 2.24 24.69
N VAL A 873 18.85 1.91 24.59
CA VAL A 873 19.34 0.63 24.05
C VAL A 873 20.26 0.00 25.10
N ARG A 874 20.04 -1.28 25.41
CA ARG A 874 20.89 -2.05 26.32
C ARG A 874 21.20 -3.43 25.78
#